data_AF-A0A4Y6PMV0-F1
#
_entry.id   AF-A0A4Y6PMV0-F1
#
_cell.length_a   1.000
_cell.length_b   1.000
_cell.length_c   1.000
_cell.angle_alpha   90.00
_cell.angle_beta   90.00
_cell.angle_gamma   90.00
#
_symmetry.space_group_name_H-M   'P 1'
#
loop_
_entity.id
_entity.type
_entity.pdbx_description
1 polymer ?
#
loop_
_entity_poly.entity_id
_entity_poly.type
_entity_poly.pdbx_seq_one_letter_code
_entity_poly.pdbx_strand_id
1 'polypeptide(L)'
;MTASDKQSSSGGSSREERSLHIQGNGAHGGEVPEGAFYVPVSVLNPPSLIQNVLERFHVGTVGELLELSDKELRDARGVGAKKIEVISDLKVRAQRELEFDAHGLSEASETQLLSDRLDKMGVSMDEPWERVLRVLPTRARGAFESVGYDSIGDLVASFERGELSRLPNFGPKTLNRVEEILETIANEGLEAYLFGERGRPQSIDELLDQALDSLEENDRDIVERRFFAGDTFGEIGDDYGVSFQAIQARFDTLVESLTHRFGPEAEVLVEPLVEATETAGGLLPVELIRDNIDIENLREVLFALHIAGETDYRIWQGVFLTPLHQSEIDTKLRTLRDEIVETGRATLPYDQIKNFARRAGIQLERQAMAKLFWVVWEVDIGQTGPVRNPWARRSDHVANVLEDAARPMTAQEILDRLEVGEEHEHGIDEISERALNGLLHRHEDIYTIERGTYVHASALPVSRDTLNEVVEWCVDRLEGETGQISTKYLLGELEDAGLAKEGLTPYLLKDSLSRHPEVLTFKNTYLVAHAETFEESGKTLADRVEAVLADAQNPLTVEDVIDRLPEGIDYHRMSIYTTLLSAPFSLNMGNNRFVHLDFVGLSENRRRRLLDAVHDMLPEDGTPMSCNDLLEELADLPEARSLSIRDHGSGLLWGLLREDDRVVCGPGELVARDIGSESQHVLRTAIGQIVGDYGAAYPREVRSELRSQYGYGGSDSAVFGSLTRSAEEGRLLRLPDSLYVPEGSDAEILEHMSSRDREIVKLARSSELDETPERILDLLEAYYEQHGHVAERDRIRLAR
;
A
#
# COMPACT_ATOMS: atom_id res chain seq x y z
N MET A 1 6.25 26.19 49.35
CA MET A 1 6.70 25.44 50.54
C MET A 1 8.15 25.05 50.31
N THR A 2 9.04 25.51 51.21
CA THR A 2 10.40 25.03 51.54
C THR A 2 11.32 24.59 50.38
N ALA A 3 12.28 25.38 49.86
CA ALA A 3 13.43 26.06 50.46
C ALA A 3 14.64 25.16 50.82
N SER A 4 15.82 25.67 50.40
CA SER A 4 17.19 25.48 50.92
C SER A 4 18.06 24.39 50.30
N ASP A 5 19.38 24.52 50.18
CA ASP A 5 20.33 25.64 50.00
C ASP A 5 21.72 24.93 49.88
N LYS A 6 22.61 25.48 49.05
CA LYS A 6 24.10 25.47 49.08
C LYS A 6 24.88 24.27 49.67
N GLN A 7 25.96 23.86 48.98
CA GLN A 7 27.33 24.33 49.28
C GLN A 7 28.40 23.79 48.31
N SER A 8 29.43 24.63 48.18
CA SER A 8 30.65 24.61 47.36
C SER A 8 31.85 23.90 48.00
N SER A 9 32.73 23.27 47.21
CA SER A 9 34.22 23.23 47.35
C SER A 9 34.77 22.45 46.14
N SER A 10 35.68 22.93 45.28
CA SER A 10 37.06 23.45 45.39
C SER A 10 38.13 22.39 45.66
N GLY A 11 39.06 22.23 44.71
CA GLY A 11 40.35 21.54 44.84
C GLY A 11 40.32 20.09 44.36
N GLY A 12 41.28 19.55 43.62
CA GLY A 12 42.59 20.04 43.22
C GLY A 12 43.34 18.88 42.54
N SER A 13 44.17 19.24 41.58
CA SER A 13 45.11 18.42 40.83
C SER A 13 45.90 17.42 41.68
N SER A 14 45.98 16.16 41.23
CA SER A 14 47.15 15.31 41.42
C SER A 14 47.23 14.20 40.36
N ARG A 15 48.15 14.43 39.42
CA ARG A 15 48.81 13.43 38.56
C ARG A 15 49.37 12.29 39.43
N GLU A 16 48.94 11.07 39.18
CA GLU A 16 49.64 9.87 39.67
C GLU A 16 50.73 9.47 38.68
N GLU A 17 51.97 9.80 39.03
CA GLU A 17 53.18 9.23 38.45
C GLU A 17 53.40 7.82 39.01
N ARG A 18 53.14 6.78 38.21
CA ARG A 18 53.58 5.41 38.51
C ARG A 18 55.08 5.28 38.21
N SER A 19 55.88 5.36 39.26
CA SER A 19 57.30 5.02 39.28
C SER A 19 57.49 3.50 39.17
N LEU A 20 58.05 3.03 38.06
CA LEU A 20 58.52 1.65 37.91
C LEU A 20 59.94 1.54 38.47
N HIS A 21 60.05 0.86 39.61
CA HIS A 21 61.30 0.35 40.18
C HIS A 21 61.89 -0.72 39.26
N ILE A 22 63.00 -0.43 38.59
CA ILE A 22 63.86 -1.46 37.97
C ILE A 22 64.96 -1.79 38.99
N GLN A 23 64.86 -2.99 39.56
CA GLN A 23 65.91 -3.58 40.39
C GLN A 23 67.11 -3.93 39.51
N GLY A 24 68.29 -3.45 39.88
CA GLY A 24 69.55 -3.80 39.24
C GLY A 24 69.96 -5.22 39.62
N ASN A 25 70.09 -6.09 38.62
CA ASN A 25 70.75 -7.38 38.76
C ASN A 25 72.25 -7.23 38.50
N GLY A 26 73.04 -7.71 39.45
CA GLY A 26 74.49 -7.67 39.44
C GLY A 26 75.10 -8.58 38.37
N ALA A 27 76.21 -8.11 37.80
CA ALA A 27 77.03 -8.82 36.84
C ALA A 27 77.68 -10.05 37.48
N HIS A 28 77.33 -11.24 36.99
CA HIS A 28 78.15 -12.44 37.10
C HIS A 28 79.06 -12.50 35.88
N GLY A 29 80.37 -12.33 36.09
CA GLY A 29 81.38 -12.59 35.07
C GLY A 29 81.57 -14.09 34.90
N GLY A 30 80.95 -14.65 33.87
CA GLY A 30 81.29 -15.97 33.34
C GLY A 30 82.42 -15.84 32.33
N GLU A 31 83.46 -16.67 32.46
CA GLU A 31 84.53 -16.79 31.47
C GLU A 31 83.93 -17.29 30.15
N VAL A 32 84.05 -16.47 29.10
CA VAL A 32 83.58 -16.80 27.75
C VAL A 32 84.50 -17.88 27.16
N PRO A 33 83.96 -18.99 26.61
CA PRO A 33 84.76 -20.06 26.03
C PRO A 33 85.62 -19.54 24.85
N GLU A 34 86.92 -19.83 24.86
CA GLU A 34 87.94 -19.31 23.92
C GLU A 34 87.67 -19.55 22.42
N GLY A 35 86.68 -20.39 22.05
CA GLY A 35 86.27 -20.65 20.67
C GLY A 35 85.13 -19.78 20.11
N ALA A 36 84.35 -19.14 20.98
CA ALA A 36 83.16 -18.36 20.61
C ALA A 36 83.47 -17.00 19.92
N PHE A 37 84.72 -16.54 20.00
CA PHE A 37 85.13 -15.20 19.55
C PHE A 37 85.29 -15.04 18.04
N TYR A 38 85.16 -16.12 17.25
CA TYR A 38 85.39 -16.10 15.80
C TYR A 38 84.12 -16.17 14.95
N VAL A 39 82.93 -16.22 15.55
CA VAL A 39 81.67 -16.22 14.79
C VAL A 39 81.50 -14.86 14.09
N PRO A 40 81.34 -14.79 12.75
CA PRO A 40 81.14 -13.52 12.06
C PRO A 40 79.87 -12.82 12.53
N VAL A 41 79.95 -11.50 12.76
CA VAL A 41 78.78 -10.70 13.20
C VAL A 41 77.64 -10.71 12.18
N SER A 42 77.94 -11.04 10.92
CA SER A 42 76.95 -11.20 9.84
C SER A 42 75.91 -12.28 10.11
N VAL A 43 76.22 -13.29 10.95
CA VAL A 43 75.28 -14.35 11.35
C VAL A 43 74.05 -13.77 12.06
N LEU A 44 74.21 -12.65 12.76
CA LEU A 44 73.12 -11.96 13.47
C LEU A 44 72.25 -11.09 12.54
N ASN A 45 72.52 -11.09 11.24
CA ASN A 45 71.83 -10.32 10.21
C ASN A 45 71.60 -8.83 10.59
N PRO A 46 72.66 -8.07 10.92
CA PRO A 46 72.51 -6.67 11.30
C PRO A 46 71.91 -5.84 10.15
N PRO A 47 70.99 -4.89 10.41
CA PRO A 47 70.47 -3.98 9.38
C PRO A 47 71.61 -3.20 8.69
N SER A 48 71.46 -2.88 7.40
CA SER A 48 72.49 -2.20 6.58
C SER A 48 73.01 -0.88 7.19
N LEU A 49 72.15 -0.14 7.88
CA LEU A 49 72.51 1.09 8.60
C LEU A 49 73.39 0.84 9.84
N ILE A 50 73.34 -0.36 10.41
CA ILE A 50 74.14 -0.80 11.55
C ILE A 50 75.44 -1.46 11.06
N GLN A 51 75.42 -2.16 9.92
CA GLN A 51 76.63 -2.71 9.29
C GLN A 51 77.72 -1.63 9.11
N ASN A 52 77.37 -0.47 8.54
CA ASN A 52 78.30 0.67 8.42
C ASN A 52 78.83 1.20 9.76
N VAL A 53 78.06 1.03 10.85
CA VAL A 53 78.50 1.42 12.18
C VAL A 53 79.46 0.38 12.73
N LEU A 54 79.12 -0.91 12.65
CA LEU A 54 79.96 -2.02 13.09
C LEU A 54 81.29 -2.05 12.35
N GLU A 55 81.29 -1.89 11.02
CA GLU A 55 82.51 -1.81 10.20
C GLU A 55 83.41 -0.65 10.63
N ARG A 56 82.83 0.52 10.94
CA ARG A 56 83.58 1.71 11.40
C ARG A 56 84.21 1.52 12.77
N PHE A 57 83.64 0.66 13.61
CA PHE A 57 84.23 0.23 14.88
C PHE A 57 85.07 -1.04 14.76
N HIS A 58 85.29 -1.53 13.53
CA HIS A 58 86.03 -2.76 13.25
C HIS A 58 85.44 -4.00 13.96
N VAL A 59 84.12 -4.06 14.11
CA VAL A 59 83.42 -5.21 14.66
C VAL A 59 83.08 -6.17 13.52
N GLY A 60 83.89 -7.21 13.38
CA GLY A 60 83.72 -8.33 12.45
C GLY A 60 83.18 -9.60 13.11
N THR A 61 83.30 -9.76 14.43
CA THR A 61 82.83 -10.97 15.13
C THR A 61 81.78 -10.68 16.21
N VAL A 62 81.04 -11.74 16.59
CA VAL A 62 80.08 -11.71 17.69
C VAL A 62 80.76 -11.35 19.02
N GLY A 63 81.99 -11.84 19.23
CA GLY A 63 82.80 -11.46 20.41
C GLY A 63 83.13 -9.96 20.44
N GLU A 64 83.61 -9.41 19.32
CA GLU A 64 83.90 -7.98 19.19
C GLU A 64 82.63 -7.12 19.37
N LEU A 65 81.47 -7.61 18.93
CA LEU A 65 80.18 -6.94 19.14
C LEU A 65 79.82 -6.87 20.62
N LEU A 66 80.06 -7.93 21.39
CA LEU A 66 79.78 -7.99 22.82
C LEU A 66 80.74 -7.10 23.64
N GLU A 67 81.98 -6.95 23.18
CA GLU A 67 82.99 -6.08 23.81
C GLU A 67 82.79 -4.59 23.54
N LEU A 68 82.15 -4.22 22.42
CA LEU A 68 81.93 -2.84 22.03
C LEU A 68 81.14 -2.09 23.11
N SER A 69 81.69 -1.06 23.74
CA SER A 69 81.00 -0.41 24.87
C SER A 69 79.93 0.60 24.42
N ASP A 70 78.83 0.70 25.18
CA ASP A 70 77.78 1.68 24.91
C ASP A 70 78.30 3.13 25.03
N LYS A 71 79.38 3.33 25.79
CA LYS A 71 80.05 4.64 25.92
C LYS A 71 80.75 5.05 24.62
N GLU A 72 81.50 4.13 24.00
CA GLU A 72 82.16 4.37 22.71
C GLU A 72 81.14 4.66 21.60
N LEU A 73 79.98 3.99 21.63
CA LEU A 73 78.89 4.25 20.70
C LEU A 73 78.27 5.63 20.88
N ARG A 74 78.10 6.12 22.13
CA ARG A 74 77.54 7.46 22.42
C ARG A 74 78.47 8.59 21.99
N ASP A 75 79.78 8.39 22.12
CA ASP A 75 80.77 9.41 21.81
C ASP A 75 81.04 9.52 20.28
N ALA A 76 80.55 8.56 19.48
CA ALA A 76 80.76 8.55 18.04
C ALA A 76 79.78 9.42 17.25
N ARG A 77 80.35 10.33 16.43
CA ARG A 77 79.58 11.20 15.53
C ARG A 77 78.71 10.38 14.57
N GLY A 78 77.40 10.66 14.54
CA GLY A 78 76.43 10.01 13.66
C GLY A 78 75.83 8.69 14.19
N VAL A 79 76.07 8.36 15.46
CA VAL A 79 75.40 7.27 16.19
C VAL A 79 74.41 7.89 17.17
N GLY A 80 73.13 7.95 16.79
CA GLY A 80 72.05 8.40 17.68
C GLY A 80 71.50 7.28 18.56
N ALA A 81 70.72 7.62 19.58
CA ALA A 81 70.15 6.68 20.56
C ALA A 81 69.51 5.42 19.92
N LYS A 82 68.79 5.59 18.81
CA LYS A 82 68.15 4.48 18.09
C LYS A 82 69.12 3.46 17.49
N LYS A 83 70.33 3.88 17.08
CA LYS A 83 71.36 2.95 16.60
C LYS A 83 72.02 2.19 17.75
N ILE A 84 72.13 2.84 18.91
CA ILE A 84 72.66 2.22 20.12
C ILE A 84 71.71 1.13 20.59
N GLU A 85 70.41 1.42 20.64
CA GLU A 85 69.36 0.45 20.98
C GLU A 85 69.41 -0.80 20.08
N VAL A 86 69.49 -0.63 18.76
CA VAL A 86 69.59 -1.76 17.83
C VAL A 86 70.89 -2.56 18.02
N ILE A 87 72.01 -1.90 18.35
CA ILE A 87 73.27 -2.60 18.66
C ILE A 87 73.15 -3.35 20.00
N SER A 88 72.47 -2.79 20.99
CA SER A 88 72.17 -3.47 22.26
C SER A 88 71.30 -4.72 22.05
N ASP A 89 70.27 -4.64 21.20
CA ASP A 89 69.45 -5.81 20.83
C ASP A 89 70.27 -6.89 20.12
N LEU A 90 71.20 -6.48 19.24
CA LEU A 90 72.11 -7.41 18.57
C LEU A 90 73.05 -8.10 19.58
N LYS A 91 73.50 -7.41 20.63
CA LYS A 91 74.29 -8.02 21.72
C LYS A 91 73.48 -9.04 22.53
N VAL A 92 72.19 -8.79 22.77
CA VAL A 92 71.33 -9.76 23.45
C VAL A 92 71.15 -11.02 22.61
N ARG A 93 70.96 -10.87 21.30
CA ARG A 93 70.88 -12.02 20.37
C ARG A 93 72.22 -12.77 20.29
N ALA A 94 73.33 -12.05 20.20
CA ALA A 94 74.67 -12.60 20.27
C ALA A 94 74.89 -13.46 21.51
N GLN A 95 74.47 -12.99 22.69
CA GLN A 95 74.57 -13.75 23.94
C GLN A 95 73.72 -15.02 23.91
N ARG A 96 72.47 -14.95 23.44
CA ARG A 96 71.63 -16.15 23.32
C ARG A 96 72.20 -17.18 22.38
N GLU A 97 72.78 -16.75 21.25
CA GLU A 97 73.39 -17.67 20.29
C GLU A 97 74.63 -18.36 20.87
N LEU A 98 75.44 -17.62 21.64
CA LEU A 98 76.60 -18.19 22.34
C LEU A 98 76.20 -19.09 23.51
N GLU A 99 75.09 -18.79 24.20
CA GLU A 99 74.51 -19.67 25.22
C GLU A 99 73.93 -20.95 24.61
N PHE A 100 73.38 -20.86 23.39
CA PHE A 100 72.86 -22.00 22.63
C PHE A 100 73.99 -22.92 22.15
N ASP A 101 75.10 -22.37 21.64
CA ASP A 101 76.29 -23.13 21.23
C ASP A 101 77.05 -23.74 22.43
N ALA A 102 77.12 -23.04 23.57
CA ALA A 102 77.77 -23.52 24.78
C ALA A 102 77.00 -24.66 25.49
N HIS A 103 75.75 -24.92 25.09
CA HIS A 103 74.91 -26.00 25.62
C HIS A 103 74.77 -27.21 24.68
N GLY A 104 75.66 -27.33 23.67
CA GLY A 104 76.03 -28.57 22.96
C GLY A 104 75.06 -29.75 23.14
N LEU A 105 74.05 -29.76 22.27
CA LEU A 105 72.94 -30.71 22.21
C LEU A 105 73.40 -32.18 22.13
N SER A 106 72.64 -33.04 22.81
CA SER A 106 72.52 -34.47 22.51
C SER A 106 71.84 -34.64 21.14
N GLU A 107 72.63 -34.56 20.06
CA GLU A 107 72.23 -34.92 18.69
C GLU A 107 71.89 -36.42 18.59
N ALA A 108 70.63 -36.78 18.82
CA ALA A 108 70.10 -38.08 18.36
C ALA A 108 68.56 -38.15 18.22
N SER A 109 67.80 -37.08 18.50
CA SER A 109 66.33 -37.18 18.56
C SER A 109 65.51 -36.14 17.78
N GLU A 110 66.13 -35.17 17.08
CA GLU A 110 65.39 -34.02 16.49
C GLU A 110 65.45 -33.88 14.95
N THR A 111 66.06 -34.81 14.22
CA THR A 111 65.97 -34.82 12.73
C THR A 111 64.94 -35.84 12.25
N GLN A 112 63.68 -35.69 12.67
CA GLN A 112 62.59 -36.16 11.84
C GLN A 112 62.38 -35.12 10.74
N LEU A 113 62.45 -35.54 9.48
CA LEU A 113 62.15 -34.68 8.34
C LEU A 113 60.76 -34.06 8.55
N LEU A 114 60.57 -32.82 8.11
CA LEU A 114 59.29 -32.12 8.28
C LEU A 114 58.17 -32.91 7.61
N SER A 115 58.48 -33.59 6.51
CA SER A 115 57.58 -34.54 5.83
C SER A 115 57.07 -35.66 6.76
N ASP A 116 57.94 -36.25 7.58
CA ASP A 116 57.58 -37.36 8.48
C ASP A 116 56.68 -36.88 9.63
N ARG A 117 56.86 -35.63 10.07
CA ARG A 117 56.06 -35.02 11.13
C ARG A 117 54.67 -34.64 10.62
N LEU A 118 54.59 -34.07 9.43
CA LEU A 118 53.32 -33.75 8.76
C LEU A 118 52.50 -35.02 8.45
N ASP A 119 53.14 -36.08 7.95
CA ASP A 119 52.47 -37.36 7.67
C ASP A 119 51.91 -38.01 8.95
N LYS A 120 52.66 -37.95 10.07
CA LYS A 120 52.17 -38.41 11.39
C LYS A 120 50.98 -37.62 11.92
N MET A 121 50.86 -36.35 11.54
CA MET A 121 49.71 -35.50 11.87
C MET A 121 48.55 -35.67 10.89
N GLY A 122 48.64 -36.65 9.98
CA GLY A 122 47.57 -37.00 9.06
C GLY A 122 47.49 -36.14 7.80
N VAL A 123 48.53 -35.35 7.50
CA VAL A 123 48.63 -34.56 6.26
C VAL A 123 49.37 -35.37 5.22
N SER A 124 48.67 -35.81 4.17
CA SER A 124 49.31 -36.54 3.08
C SER A 124 50.22 -35.63 2.24
N MET A 125 51.41 -36.09 1.90
CA MET A 125 52.32 -35.34 1.01
C MET A 125 51.77 -35.16 -0.41
N ASP A 126 50.85 -36.03 -0.84
CA ASP A 126 50.21 -35.94 -2.16
C ASP A 126 49.00 -34.99 -2.17
N GLU A 127 48.59 -34.46 -1.02
CA GLU A 127 47.48 -33.51 -0.95
C GLU A 127 47.86 -32.17 -1.62
N PRO A 128 46.92 -31.55 -2.36
CA PRO A 128 47.10 -30.21 -2.88
C PRO A 128 47.42 -29.23 -1.77
N TRP A 129 48.49 -28.45 -1.92
CA TRP A 129 48.93 -27.55 -0.85
C TRP A 129 47.89 -26.48 -0.55
N GLU A 130 47.06 -26.10 -1.52
CA GLU A 130 45.96 -25.14 -1.35
C GLU A 130 44.90 -25.64 -0.37
N ARG A 131 44.68 -26.97 -0.32
CA ARG A 131 43.69 -27.59 0.57
C ARG A 131 44.15 -27.59 2.03
N VAL A 132 45.45 -27.79 2.23
CA VAL A 132 46.10 -27.92 3.55
C VAL A 132 46.51 -26.55 4.09
N LEU A 133 47.19 -25.73 3.28
CA LEU A 133 47.72 -24.41 3.66
C LEU A 133 46.75 -23.28 3.28
N ARG A 134 45.52 -23.35 3.79
CA ARG A 134 44.46 -22.38 3.47
C ARG A 134 44.88 -20.94 3.81
N VAL A 135 45.49 -20.72 4.97
CA VAL A 135 45.89 -19.38 5.45
C VAL A 135 47.33 -19.01 5.07
N LEU A 136 47.59 -18.84 3.77
CA LEU A 136 48.91 -18.40 3.26
C LEU A 136 48.97 -16.91 2.93
N PRO A 137 50.11 -16.23 3.17
CA PRO A 137 50.33 -14.89 2.63
C PRO A 137 50.17 -14.88 1.11
N THR A 138 49.50 -13.87 0.53
CA THR A 138 49.26 -13.76 -0.92
C THR A 138 50.55 -13.91 -1.75
N ARG A 139 51.68 -13.40 -1.24
CA ARG A 139 53.00 -13.54 -1.89
C ARG A 139 53.51 -14.98 -1.91
N ALA A 140 53.23 -15.75 -0.87
CA ALA A 140 53.61 -17.16 -0.83
C ALA A 140 52.78 -17.97 -1.84
N ARG A 141 51.45 -17.78 -1.80
CA ARG A 141 50.50 -18.37 -2.77
C ARG A 141 50.92 -18.11 -4.21
N GLY A 142 51.07 -16.84 -4.60
CA GLY A 142 51.44 -16.50 -5.98
C GLY A 142 52.83 -17.01 -6.38
N ALA A 143 53.76 -17.13 -5.42
CA ALA A 143 55.07 -17.74 -5.70
C ALA A 143 54.95 -19.25 -5.95
N PHE A 144 54.15 -19.97 -5.14
CA PHE A 144 53.93 -21.41 -5.30
C PHE A 144 53.22 -21.73 -6.63
N GLU A 145 52.17 -20.97 -6.96
CA GLU A 145 51.46 -21.07 -8.25
C GLU A 145 52.40 -20.79 -9.44
N SER A 146 53.25 -19.76 -9.35
CA SER A 146 54.17 -19.39 -10.44
C SER A 146 55.24 -20.45 -10.74
N VAL A 147 55.55 -21.29 -9.75
CA VAL A 147 56.51 -22.39 -9.88
C VAL A 147 55.81 -23.69 -10.27
N GLY A 148 54.49 -23.77 -10.08
CA GLY A 148 53.70 -24.97 -10.35
C GLY A 148 53.92 -26.04 -9.29
N TYR A 149 53.97 -25.67 -8.00
CA TYR A 149 53.86 -26.66 -6.94
C TYR A 149 52.40 -27.13 -6.89
N ASP A 150 52.19 -28.45 -6.97
CA ASP A 150 50.85 -29.04 -7.01
C ASP A 150 50.48 -29.73 -5.68
N SER A 151 51.47 -30.03 -4.83
CA SER A 151 51.28 -30.80 -3.59
C SER A 151 52.06 -30.25 -2.39
N ILE A 152 51.66 -30.64 -1.17
CA ILE A 152 52.42 -30.37 0.06
C ILE A 152 53.82 -30.97 -0.02
N GLY A 153 53.97 -32.14 -0.62
CA GLY A 153 55.26 -32.81 -0.80
C GLY A 153 56.23 -31.97 -1.62
N ASP A 154 55.77 -31.36 -2.73
CA ASP A 154 56.60 -30.48 -3.56
C ASP A 154 57.09 -29.25 -2.78
N LEU A 155 56.19 -28.68 -1.97
CA LEU A 155 56.47 -27.50 -1.16
C LEU A 155 57.44 -27.81 -0.02
N VAL A 156 57.20 -28.89 0.72
CA VAL A 156 58.05 -29.33 1.84
C VAL A 156 59.44 -29.71 1.32
N ALA A 157 59.53 -30.45 0.22
CA ALA A 157 60.82 -30.80 -0.39
C ALA A 157 61.59 -29.55 -0.83
N SER A 158 60.90 -28.56 -1.40
CA SER A 158 61.53 -27.29 -1.82
C SER A 158 61.92 -26.41 -0.63
N PHE A 159 61.15 -26.46 0.47
CA PHE A 159 61.48 -25.79 1.73
C PHE A 159 62.73 -26.40 2.38
N GLU A 160 62.79 -27.74 2.51
CA GLU A 160 63.93 -28.47 3.08
C GLU A 160 65.20 -28.31 2.24
N ARG A 161 65.10 -28.16 0.91
CA ARG A 161 66.23 -27.83 0.03
C ARG A 161 66.65 -26.34 0.08
N GLY A 162 65.94 -25.50 0.82
CA GLY A 162 66.17 -24.06 0.91
C GLY A 162 65.86 -23.29 -0.39
N GLU A 163 65.10 -23.90 -1.31
CA GLU A 163 64.82 -23.37 -2.64
C GLU A 163 63.75 -22.28 -2.61
N LEU A 164 62.85 -22.30 -1.62
CA LEU A 164 61.81 -21.28 -1.47
C LEU A 164 62.40 -19.86 -1.31
N SER A 165 63.55 -19.72 -0.64
CA SER A 165 64.26 -18.45 -0.47
C SER A 165 64.75 -17.82 -1.79
N ARG A 166 64.83 -18.62 -2.86
CA ARG A 166 65.31 -18.20 -4.19
C ARG A 166 64.17 -17.79 -5.11
N LEU A 167 62.92 -17.96 -4.69
CA LEU A 167 61.76 -17.60 -5.50
C LEU A 167 61.60 -16.07 -5.60
N PRO A 168 61.21 -15.55 -6.78
CA PRO A 168 60.99 -14.12 -6.95
C PRO A 168 59.89 -13.63 -6.00
N ASN A 169 60.12 -12.51 -5.32
CA ASN A 169 59.23 -11.90 -4.31
C ASN A 169 59.01 -12.73 -3.03
N PHE A 170 59.78 -13.80 -2.81
CA PHE A 170 59.70 -14.66 -1.62
C PHE A 170 60.80 -14.29 -0.60
N GLY A 171 60.58 -13.19 0.14
CA GLY A 171 61.56 -12.67 1.10
C GLY A 171 61.60 -13.43 2.44
N PRO A 172 62.58 -13.14 3.31
CA PRO A 172 62.75 -13.81 4.60
C PRO A 172 61.49 -13.81 5.48
N LYS A 173 60.69 -12.73 5.45
CA LYS A 173 59.43 -12.67 6.20
C LYS A 173 58.39 -13.68 5.70
N THR A 174 58.31 -13.88 4.39
CA THR A 174 57.38 -14.83 3.78
C THR A 174 57.84 -16.26 4.04
N LEU A 175 59.15 -16.51 3.96
CA LEU A 175 59.75 -17.79 4.31
C LEU A 175 59.49 -18.16 5.76
N ASN A 176 59.82 -17.29 6.71
CA ASN A 176 59.57 -17.52 8.13
C ASN A 176 58.09 -17.78 8.40
N ARG A 177 57.18 -17.09 7.70
CA ARG A 177 55.74 -17.32 7.89
C ARG A 177 55.30 -18.70 7.38
N VAL A 178 55.83 -19.15 6.26
CA VAL A 178 55.54 -20.49 5.72
C VAL A 178 56.13 -21.56 6.64
N GLU A 179 57.36 -21.34 7.14
CA GLU A 179 58.00 -22.19 8.15
C GLU A 179 57.15 -22.30 9.41
N GLU A 180 56.73 -21.17 10.00
CA GLU A 180 55.83 -21.14 11.16
C GLU A 180 54.56 -21.98 10.91
N ILE A 181 53.92 -21.82 9.75
CA ILE A 181 52.70 -22.56 9.42
C ILE A 181 52.98 -24.06 9.35
N LEU A 182 54.01 -24.48 8.62
CA LEU A 182 54.34 -25.90 8.49
C LEU A 182 54.74 -26.52 9.83
N GLU A 183 55.47 -25.78 10.65
CA GLU A 183 55.86 -26.18 12.01
C GLU A 183 54.65 -26.28 12.94
N THR A 184 53.69 -25.35 12.87
CA THR A 184 52.43 -25.45 13.61
C THR A 184 51.67 -26.71 13.22
N ILE A 185 51.51 -26.98 11.92
CA ILE A 185 50.82 -28.21 11.45
C ILE A 185 51.57 -29.46 11.90
N ALA A 186 52.90 -29.47 11.82
CA ALA A 186 53.73 -30.60 12.19
C ALA A 186 53.77 -30.89 13.70
N ASN A 187 53.55 -29.87 14.55
CA ASN A 187 53.59 -30.01 16.00
C ASN A 187 52.21 -30.15 16.64
N GLU A 188 51.24 -29.39 16.15
CA GLU A 188 49.92 -29.21 16.78
C GLU A 188 48.79 -29.83 15.94
N GLY A 189 49.07 -30.17 14.68
CA GLY A 189 48.11 -30.74 13.74
C GLY A 189 47.41 -29.70 12.86
N LEU A 190 46.78 -30.19 11.79
CA LEU A 190 46.09 -29.35 10.80
C LEU A 190 44.91 -28.58 11.41
N GLU A 191 44.16 -29.19 12.32
CA GLU A 191 43.03 -28.54 12.98
C GLU A 191 43.48 -27.38 13.88
N ALA A 192 44.58 -27.53 14.61
CA ALA A 192 45.13 -26.46 15.43
C ALA A 192 45.60 -25.27 14.57
N TYR A 193 46.19 -25.54 13.40
CA TYR A 193 46.54 -24.49 12.46
C TYR A 193 45.30 -23.76 11.91
N LEU A 194 44.26 -24.49 11.50
CA LEU A 194 43.08 -23.89 10.88
C LEU A 194 42.15 -23.19 11.88
N PHE A 195 41.95 -23.77 13.05
CA PHE A 195 40.91 -23.37 14.02
C PHE A 195 41.47 -22.92 15.38
N GLY A 196 42.79 -23.01 15.57
CA GLY A 196 43.43 -22.74 16.85
C GLY A 196 43.16 -23.83 17.90
N GLU A 197 43.44 -23.52 19.16
CA GLU A 197 43.26 -24.46 20.28
C GLU A 197 41.81 -24.92 20.51
N ARG A 198 40.83 -24.17 19.98
CA ARG A 198 39.40 -24.51 20.09
C ARG A 198 39.01 -25.69 19.19
N GLY A 199 39.82 -26.03 18.20
CA GLY A 199 39.54 -27.11 17.26
C GLY A 199 38.39 -26.78 16.30
N ARG A 200 38.05 -27.75 15.45
CA ARG A 200 37.06 -27.59 14.38
C ARG A 200 35.70 -27.16 14.93
N PRO A 201 35.07 -26.09 14.42
CA PRO A 201 33.76 -25.64 14.90
C PRO A 201 32.70 -26.72 14.67
N GLN A 202 31.85 -26.96 15.68
CA GLN A 202 30.78 -27.96 15.67
C GLN A 202 29.39 -27.34 15.55
N SER A 203 29.28 -26.02 15.70
CA SER A 203 28.05 -25.25 15.52
C SER A 203 28.32 -24.00 14.70
N ILE A 204 27.25 -23.38 14.19
CA ILE A 204 27.37 -22.10 13.48
C ILE A 204 27.87 -21.00 14.42
N ASP A 205 27.45 -20.96 15.69
CA ASP A 205 27.96 -19.98 16.66
C ASP A 205 29.47 -20.11 16.85
N GLU A 206 29.97 -21.33 17.06
CA GLU A 206 31.40 -21.58 17.21
C GLU A 206 32.18 -21.19 15.95
N LEU A 207 31.61 -21.46 14.77
CA LEU A 207 32.17 -21.05 13.48
C LEU A 207 32.30 -19.53 13.39
N LEU A 208 31.23 -18.80 13.73
CA LEU A 208 31.21 -17.34 13.65
C LEU A 208 32.16 -16.69 14.66
N ASP A 209 32.18 -17.18 15.90
CA ASP A 209 33.10 -16.70 16.94
C ASP A 209 34.56 -16.91 16.52
N GLN A 210 34.91 -18.11 16.02
CA GLN A 210 36.26 -18.40 15.54
C GLN A 210 36.63 -17.59 14.29
N ALA A 211 35.67 -17.37 13.39
CA ALA A 211 35.87 -16.56 12.20
C ALA A 211 36.16 -15.10 12.56
N LEU A 212 35.36 -14.51 13.47
CA LEU A 212 35.55 -13.14 13.93
C LEU A 212 36.83 -12.96 14.77
N ASP A 213 37.17 -13.93 15.63
CA ASP A 213 38.40 -13.92 16.41
C ASP A 213 39.66 -14.02 15.51
N SER A 214 39.51 -14.47 14.27
CA SER A 214 40.60 -14.54 13.30
C SER A 214 40.91 -13.23 12.58
N LEU A 215 40.04 -12.22 12.72
CA LEU A 215 40.17 -10.91 12.08
C LEU A 215 40.87 -9.90 12.98
N GLU A 216 41.51 -8.89 12.38
CA GLU A 216 41.98 -7.73 13.13
C GLU A 216 40.79 -6.91 13.67
N GLU A 217 40.99 -6.15 14.75
CA GLU A 217 39.91 -5.40 15.44
C GLU A 217 39.06 -4.53 14.49
N ASN A 218 39.70 -3.81 13.56
CA ASN A 218 38.99 -2.99 12.58
C ASN A 218 38.22 -3.81 11.53
N ASP A 219 38.75 -4.98 11.15
CA ASP A 219 38.09 -5.85 10.16
C ASP A 219 36.91 -6.59 10.79
N ARG A 220 37.08 -7.03 12.04
CA ARG A 220 36.02 -7.58 12.88
C ARG A 220 34.87 -6.59 13.02
N ASP A 221 35.16 -5.32 13.36
CA ASP A 221 34.13 -4.29 13.49
C ASP A 221 33.34 -4.08 12.19
N ILE A 222 34.00 -4.09 11.02
CA ILE A 222 33.30 -3.98 9.72
C ILE A 222 32.29 -5.13 9.53
N VAL A 223 32.70 -6.36 9.84
CA VAL A 223 31.84 -7.55 9.71
C VAL A 223 30.70 -7.54 10.75
N GLU A 224 31.03 -7.23 12.01
CA GLU A 224 30.07 -7.12 13.11
C GLU A 224 29.00 -6.05 12.80
N ARG A 225 29.42 -4.88 12.32
CA ARG A 225 28.47 -3.84 11.91
C ARG A 225 27.61 -4.26 10.72
N ARG A 226 28.19 -4.94 9.74
CA ARG A 226 27.45 -5.36 8.54
C ARG A 226 26.38 -6.41 8.83
N PHE A 227 26.73 -7.46 9.57
CA PHE A 227 25.81 -8.58 9.82
C PHE A 227 25.12 -8.50 11.17
N PHE A 228 25.75 -8.02 12.24
CA PHE A 228 25.14 -8.07 13.57
C PHE A 228 24.35 -6.79 13.84
N ALA A 229 24.92 -5.61 13.55
CA ALA A 229 24.19 -4.34 13.67
C ALA A 229 23.24 -4.10 12.46
N GLY A 230 23.64 -4.53 11.27
CA GLY A 230 22.87 -4.35 10.02
C GLY A 230 23.12 -3.05 9.30
N ASP A 231 24.24 -2.40 9.60
CA ASP A 231 24.63 -1.17 8.94
C ASP A 231 24.85 -1.44 7.44
N THR A 232 24.56 -0.41 6.65
CA THR A 232 24.92 -0.38 5.23
C THR A 232 26.42 -0.08 5.09
N PHE A 233 27.04 -0.49 3.97
CA PHE A 233 28.44 -0.14 3.71
C PHE A 233 28.68 1.38 3.63
N GLY A 234 27.64 2.18 3.38
CA GLY A 234 27.72 3.64 3.40
C GLY A 234 27.91 4.17 4.82
N GLU A 235 27.07 3.71 5.75
CA GLU A 235 27.15 4.08 7.17
C GLU A 235 28.49 3.64 7.80
N ILE A 236 28.96 2.43 7.47
CA ILE A 236 30.29 1.96 7.89
C ILE A 236 31.37 2.87 7.26
N GLY A 237 31.24 3.21 5.98
CA GLY A 237 32.20 4.07 5.28
C GLY A 237 32.34 5.46 5.90
N ASP A 238 31.23 6.07 6.28
CA ASP A 238 31.20 7.40 6.90
C ASP A 238 31.98 7.43 8.23
N ASP A 239 31.83 6.41 9.07
CA ASP A 239 32.53 6.32 10.36
C ASP A 239 34.04 6.07 10.20
N TYR A 240 34.43 5.32 9.16
CA TYR A 240 35.83 5.09 8.83
C TYR A 240 36.45 6.18 7.94
N GLY A 241 35.67 7.18 7.50
CA GLY A 241 36.11 8.24 6.61
C GLY A 241 36.53 7.75 5.22
N VAL A 242 35.88 6.70 4.71
CA VAL A 242 36.17 6.08 3.41
C VAL A 242 34.91 5.89 2.58
N SER A 243 35.04 5.76 1.26
CA SER A 243 33.88 5.59 0.38
C SER A 243 33.21 4.22 0.54
N PHE A 244 31.91 4.14 0.25
CA PHE A 244 31.13 2.90 0.13
C PHE A 244 31.88 1.78 -0.62
N GLN A 245 32.43 2.08 -1.81
CA GLN A 245 33.12 1.09 -2.65
C GLN A 245 34.41 0.55 -1.99
N ALA A 246 35.07 1.36 -1.17
CA ALA A 246 36.28 0.95 -0.46
C ALA A 246 35.97 0.01 0.71
N ILE A 247 34.89 0.29 1.46
CA ILE A 247 34.40 -0.63 2.49
C ILE A 247 33.93 -1.94 1.85
N GLN A 248 33.15 -1.86 0.77
CA GLN A 248 32.67 -3.05 0.08
C GLN A 248 33.84 -3.93 -0.40
N ALA A 249 34.82 -3.36 -1.11
CA ALA A 249 35.98 -4.12 -1.57
C ALA A 249 36.80 -4.73 -0.42
N ARG A 250 36.94 -4.00 0.70
CA ARG A 250 37.58 -4.52 1.91
C ARG A 250 36.78 -5.68 2.50
N PHE A 251 35.48 -5.52 2.66
CA PHE A 251 34.58 -6.55 3.15
C PHE A 251 34.60 -7.80 2.26
N ASP A 252 34.54 -7.64 0.94
CA ASP A 252 34.61 -8.76 -0.01
C ASP A 252 35.93 -9.54 0.16
N THR A 253 37.04 -8.83 0.36
CA THR A 253 38.36 -9.44 0.65
C THR A 253 38.36 -10.21 1.98
N LEU A 254 37.69 -9.68 3.00
CA LEU A 254 37.57 -10.35 4.31
C LEU A 254 36.72 -11.62 4.19
N VAL A 255 35.55 -11.54 3.54
CA VAL A 255 34.69 -12.70 3.31
C VAL A 255 35.43 -13.74 2.49
N GLU A 256 36.12 -13.37 1.41
CA GLU A 256 36.93 -14.31 0.61
C GLU A 256 37.99 -15.02 1.47
N SER A 257 38.68 -14.29 2.34
CA SER A 257 39.67 -14.86 3.26
C SER A 257 39.02 -15.84 4.25
N LEU A 258 37.84 -15.50 4.78
CA LEU A 258 37.11 -16.36 5.71
C LEU A 258 36.54 -17.59 5.02
N THR A 259 35.93 -17.45 3.84
CA THR A 259 35.47 -18.55 3.00
C THR A 259 36.60 -19.50 2.67
N HIS A 260 37.79 -18.97 2.34
CA HIS A 260 38.93 -19.83 2.06
C HIS A 260 39.41 -20.61 3.29
N ARG A 261 39.32 -20.03 4.49
CA ARG A 261 39.75 -20.67 5.75
C ARG A 261 38.71 -21.66 6.29
N PHE A 262 37.47 -21.20 6.42
CA PHE A 262 36.37 -21.86 7.14
C PHE A 262 35.25 -22.37 6.23
N GLY A 263 35.30 -22.12 4.93
CA GLY A 263 34.23 -22.44 3.97
C GLY A 263 33.79 -23.90 4.00
N PRO A 264 34.70 -24.90 3.94
CA PRO A 264 34.30 -26.32 3.99
C PRO A 264 33.55 -26.71 5.27
N GLU A 265 33.90 -26.10 6.39
CA GLU A 265 33.22 -26.33 7.66
C GLU A 265 31.88 -25.59 7.72
N ALA A 266 31.84 -24.36 7.20
CA ALA A 266 30.62 -23.58 7.06
C ALA A 266 29.60 -24.29 6.16
N GLU A 267 30.02 -24.83 5.01
CA GLU A 267 29.21 -25.58 4.06
C GLU A 267 28.49 -26.75 4.76
N VAL A 268 29.23 -27.58 5.51
CA VAL A 268 28.64 -28.70 6.28
C VAL A 268 27.65 -28.22 7.34
N LEU A 269 27.95 -27.11 8.01
CA LEU A 269 27.09 -26.58 9.08
C LEU A 269 25.81 -25.93 8.55
N VAL A 270 25.85 -25.31 7.37
CA VAL A 270 24.68 -24.65 6.75
C VAL A 270 23.94 -25.53 5.74
N GLU A 271 24.50 -26.67 5.32
CA GLU A 271 23.89 -27.64 4.40
C GLU A 271 22.43 -27.98 4.76
N PRO A 272 22.07 -28.28 6.03
CA PRO A 272 20.68 -28.54 6.40
C PRO A 272 19.72 -27.38 6.09
N LEU A 273 20.18 -26.13 6.15
CA LEU A 273 19.37 -24.97 5.78
C LEU A 273 19.24 -24.81 4.27
N VAL A 274 20.33 -25.05 3.54
CA VAL A 274 20.33 -24.99 2.08
C VAL A 274 19.33 -26.01 1.55
N GLU A 275 19.42 -27.26 2.00
CA GLU A 275 18.48 -28.35 1.64
C GLU A 275 17.03 -28.02 2.04
N ALA A 276 16.81 -27.48 3.25
CA ALA A 276 15.48 -27.09 3.70
C ALA A 276 14.90 -25.95 2.83
N THR A 277 15.73 -24.99 2.42
CA THR A 277 15.32 -23.88 1.56
C THR A 277 14.97 -24.35 0.15
N GLU A 278 15.79 -25.24 -0.43
CA GLU A 278 15.50 -25.87 -1.72
C GLU A 278 14.21 -26.68 -1.67
N THR A 279 14.04 -27.49 -0.63
CA THR A 279 12.83 -28.30 -0.41
C THR A 279 11.58 -27.41 -0.29
N ALA A 280 11.71 -26.22 0.32
CA ALA A 280 10.63 -25.25 0.43
C ALA A 280 10.29 -24.52 -0.89
N GLY A 281 11.02 -24.82 -1.98
CA GLY A 281 10.87 -24.13 -3.27
C GLY A 281 11.58 -22.78 -3.32
N GLY A 282 12.61 -22.59 -2.48
CA GLY A 282 13.44 -21.40 -2.40
C GLY A 282 12.97 -20.35 -1.40
N LEU A 283 11.96 -20.62 -0.57
CA LEU A 283 11.44 -19.69 0.44
C LEU A 283 11.36 -20.40 1.81
N LEU A 284 12.40 -20.34 2.63
CA LEU A 284 12.39 -20.97 3.95
C LEU A 284 11.86 -19.99 5.02
N PRO A 285 10.76 -20.30 5.73
CA PRO A 285 10.28 -19.49 6.84
C PRO A 285 11.33 -19.35 7.94
N VAL A 286 11.49 -18.14 8.46
CA VAL A 286 12.44 -17.79 9.53
C VAL A 286 12.26 -18.64 10.79
N GLU A 287 11.04 -19.05 11.12
CA GLU A 287 10.80 -19.84 12.33
C GLU A 287 11.34 -21.26 12.19
N LEU A 288 11.31 -21.83 10.98
CA LEU A 288 11.94 -23.12 10.74
C LEU A 288 13.47 -23.03 10.84
N ILE A 289 14.06 -21.87 10.56
CA ILE A 289 15.51 -21.67 10.77
C ILE A 289 15.84 -21.78 12.25
N ARG A 290 15.05 -21.12 13.11
CA ARG A 290 15.21 -21.17 14.58
C ARG A 290 14.97 -22.56 15.17
N ASP A 291 14.10 -23.35 14.55
CA ASP A 291 13.85 -24.72 14.98
C ASP A 291 14.99 -25.68 14.56
N ASN A 292 15.72 -25.36 13.49
CA ASN A 292 16.81 -26.18 12.97
C ASN A 292 18.19 -25.75 13.47
N ILE A 293 18.36 -24.49 13.87
CA ILE A 293 19.62 -23.90 14.32
C ILE A 293 19.37 -23.08 15.58
N ASP A 294 20.23 -23.26 16.58
CA ASP A 294 20.24 -22.53 17.85
C ASP A 294 20.76 -21.08 17.72
N ILE A 295 20.36 -20.37 16.66
CA ILE A 295 20.76 -18.98 16.38
C ILE A 295 19.53 -18.09 16.33
N GLU A 296 19.48 -17.10 17.22
CA GLU A 296 18.36 -16.17 17.31
C GLU A 296 18.41 -15.10 16.19
N ASN A 297 19.62 -14.67 15.81
CA ASN A 297 19.85 -13.58 14.87
C ASN A 297 20.05 -14.10 13.44
N LEU A 298 19.06 -13.88 12.58
CA LEU A 298 19.09 -14.36 11.20
C LEU A 298 20.24 -13.82 10.34
N ARG A 299 20.80 -12.67 10.72
CA ARG A 299 21.91 -12.11 9.96
C ARG A 299 23.23 -12.84 10.24
N GLU A 300 23.36 -13.49 11.39
CA GLU A 300 24.46 -14.42 11.69
C GLU A 300 24.38 -15.64 10.78
N VAL A 301 23.18 -16.17 10.57
CA VAL A 301 22.93 -17.24 9.58
C VAL A 301 23.33 -16.79 8.17
N LEU A 302 22.99 -15.56 7.77
CA LEU A 302 23.42 -15.02 6.47
C LEU A 302 24.95 -14.92 6.38
N PHE A 303 25.64 -14.55 7.46
CA PHE A 303 27.08 -14.48 7.47
C PHE A 303 27.71 -15.87 7.34
N ALA A 304 27.18 -16.87 8.05
CA ALA A 304 27.61 -18.27 7.91
C ALA A 304 27.43 -18.79 6.47
N LEU A 305 26.29 -18.48 5.83
CA LEU A 305 26.05 -18.77 4.42
C LEU A 305 27.07 -18.07 3.51
N HIS A 306 27.41 -16.81 3.77
CA HIS A 306 28.47 -16.11 3.02
C HIS A 306 29.84 -16.78 3.17
N ILE A 307 30.20 -17.21 4.39
CA ILE A 307 31.44 -17.96 4.61
C ILE A 307 31.41 -19.28 3.84
N ALA A 308 30.26 -19.96 3.77
CA ALA A 308 30.08 -21.17 2.97
C ALA A 308 30.10 -20.92 1.44
N GLY A 309 30.11 -19.67 0.98
CA GLY A 309 30.07 -19.30 -0.43
C GLY A 309 28.65 -19.08 -0.99
N GLU A 310 27.62 -19.26 -0.17
CA GLU A 310 26.20 -19.09 -0.50
C GLU A 310 25.76 -17.62 -0.43
N THR A 311 26.35 -16.80 -1.30
CA THR A 311 26.22 -15.33 -1.26
C THR A 311 24.87 -14.79 -1.77
N ASP A 312 24.09 -15.59 -2.50
CA ASP A 312 22.80 -15.17 -3.06
C ASP A 312 21.66 -15.13 -2.02
N TYR A 313 21.89 -15.71 -0.84
CA TYR A 313 20.90 -15.77 0.23
C TYR A 313 20.63 -14.40 0.86
N ARG A 314 19.35 -14.13 1.09
CA ARG A 314 18.89 -12.93 1.81
C ARG A 314 17.63 -13.20 2.62
N ILE A 315 17.35 -12.31 3.56
CA ILE A 315 16.06 -12.28 4.26
C ILE A 315 15.09 -11.41 3.45
N TRP A 316 14.10 -12.06 2.84
CA TRP A 316 13.03 -11.39 2.11
C TRP A 316 11.86 -11.08 3.04
N GLN A 317 11.44 -9.80 3.04
CA GLN A 317 10.35 -9.26 3.87
C GLN A 317 10.48 -9.53 5.38
N GLY A 318 11.68 -9.80 5.87
CA GLY A 318 11.92 -10.11 7.30
C GLY A 318 11.43 -11.47 7.76
N VAL A 319 10.86 -12.30 6.86
CA VAL A 319 10.13 -13.52 7.23
C VAL A 319 10.58 -14.79 6.50
N PHE A 320 11.25 -14.67 5.36
CA PHE A 320 11.75 -15.81 4.61
C PHE A 320 13.24 -15.66 4.28
N LEU A 321 14.02 -16.72 4.49
CA LEU A 321 15.34 -16.88 3.91
C LEU A 321 15.18 -17.40 2.47
N THR A 322 15.88 -16.78 1.52
CA THR A 322 15.74 -17.14 0.11
C THR A 322 17.01 -16.83 -0.70
N PRO A 323 17.43 -17.74 -1.61
CA PRO A 323 18.44 -17.46 -2.62
C PRO A 323 17.83 -16.86 -3.91
N LEU A 324 16.51 -16.95 -4.10
CA LEU A 324 15.84 -16.57 -5.34
C LEU A 324 15.95 -15.07 -5.59
N HIS A 325 16.16 -14.61 -6.82
CA HIS A 325 16.06 -13.18 -7.15
C HIS A 325 14.61 -12.67 -7.07
N GLN A 326 14.41 -11.36 -6.91
CA GLN A 326 13.06 -10.77 -6.79
C GLN A 326 12.17 -11.10 -8.00
N SER A 327 12.74 -11.14 -9.21
CA SER A 327 12.01 -11.50 -10.43
C SER A 327 11.50 -12.95 -10.43
N GLU A 328 12.24 -13.87 -9.83
CA GLU A 328 11.84 -15.27 -9.69
C GLU A 328 10.72 -15.41 -8.67
N ILE A 329 10.85 -14.74 -7.51
CA ILE A 329 9.80 -14.67 -6.50
C ILE A 329 8.51 -14.11 -7.11
N ASP A 330 8.60 -12.98 -7.81
CA ASP A 330 7.46 -12.35 -8.47
C ASP A 330 6.80 -13.28 -9.51
N THR A 331 7.59 -14.05 -10.26
CA THR A 331 7.09 -15.00 -11.25
C THR A 331 6.33 -16.14 -10.59
N LYS A 332 6.88 -16.71 -9.50
CA LYS A 332 6.22 -17.77 -8.72
C LYS A 332 4.93 -17.26 -8.08
N LEU A 333 4.96 -16.08 -7.46
CA LEU A 333 3.79 -15.47 -6.82
C LEU A 333 2.70 -15.10 -7.83
N ARG A 334 3.08 -14.57 -9.01
CA ARG A 334 2.13 -14.32 -10.10
C ARG A 334 1.48 -15.60 -10.58
N THR A 335 2.27 -16.65 -10.82
CA THR A 335 1.74 -17.96 -11.24
C THR A 335 0.75 -18.53 -10.22
N LEU A 336 1.10 -18.47 -8.92
CA LEU A 336 0.19 -18.89 -7.85
C LEU A 336 -1.10 -18.05 -7.85
N ARG A 337 -0.99 -16.74 -7.98
CA ARG A 337 -2.16 -15.85 -8.03
C ARG A 337 -3.05 -16.14 -9.23
N ASP A 338 -2.48 -16.26 -10.42
CA ASP A 338 -3.22 -16.49 -11.66
C ASP A 338 -4.00 -17.81 -11.59
N GLU A 339 -3.37 -18.88 -11.09
CA GLU A 339 -4.03 -20.17 -10.85
C GLU A 339 -5.19 -20.07 -9.84
N ILE A 340 -5.08 -19.21 -8.83
CA ILE A 340 -6.17 -18.97 -7.87
C ILE A 340 -7.30 -18.16 -8.52
N VAL A 341 -6.97 -17.11 -9.28
CA VAL A 341 -7.93 -16.25 -9.99
C VAL A 341 -8.73 -17.04 -11.02
N GLU A 342 -8.06 -17.89 -11.80
CA GLU A 342 -8.69 -18.70 -12.85
C GLU A 342 -9.74 -19.67 -12.32
N THR A 343 -9.72 -20.01 -11.03
CA THR A 343 -10.78 -20.85 -10.45
C THR A 343 -12.15 -20.18 -10.44
N GLY A 344 -12.21 -18.85 -10.40
CA GLY A 344 -13.45 -18.10 -10.17
C GLY A 344 -14.12 -18.41 -8.83
N ARG A 345 -13.49 -19.18 -7.94
CA ARG A 345 -14.11 -19.60 -6.67
C ARG A 345 -13.78 -18.61 -5.57
N ALA A 346 -14.81 -18.20 -4.85
CA ALA A 346 -14.72 -17.35 -3.67
C ALA A 346 -14.00 -18.01 -2.50
N THR A 347 -14.12 -19.33 -2.38
CA THR A 347 -13.43 -20.11 -1.35
C THR A 347 -12.81 -21.36 -1.98
N LEU A 348 -11.61 -21.70 -1.51
CA LEU A 348 -10.80 -22.79 -2.03
C LEU A 348 -10.33 -23.69 -0.88
N PRO A 349 -10.46 -25.02 -0.98
CA PRO A 349 -9.83 -25.92 -0.03
C PRO A 349 -8.31 -25.68 0.03
N TYR A 350 -7.72 -25.76 1.22
CA TYR A 350 -6.28 -25.53 1.38
C TYR A 350 -5.43 -26.49 0.51
N ASP A 351 -5.85 -27.75 0.34
CA ASP A 351 -5.15 -28.71 -0.52
C ASP A 351 -5.07 -28.25 -1.98
N GLN A 352 -6.07 -27.50 -2.45
CA GLN A 352 -6.07 -26.91 -3.78
C GLN A 352 -5.02 -25.78 -3.87
N ILE A 353 -4.97 -24.88 -2.88
CA ILE A 353 -3.92 -23.85 -2.76
C ILE A 353 -2.53 -24.49 -2.69
N LYS A 354 -2.36 -25.57 -1.90
CA LYS A 354 -1.09 -26.31 -1.79
C LYS A 354 -0.66 -26.88 -3.15
N ASN A 355 -1.60 -27.42 -3.92
CA ASN A 355 -1.32 -27.93 -5.27
C ASN A 355 -0.97 -26.80 -6.26
N PHE A 356 -1.62 -25.64 -6.16
CA PHE A 356 -1.32 -24.47 -6.98
C PHE A 356 0.07 -23.91 -6.67
N ALA A 357 0.39 -23.77 -5.38
CA ALA A 357 1.71 -23.36 -4.93
C ALA A 357 2.80 -24.32 -5.42
N ARG A 358 2.56 -25.65 -5.33
CA ARG A 358 3.51 -26.65 -5.85
C ARG A 358 3.73 -26.49 -7.37
N ARG A 359 2.69 -26.19 -8.15
CA ARG A 359 2.81 -25.90 -9.60
C ARG A 359 3.59 -24.62 -9.88
N ALA A 360 3.45 -23.62 -9.02
CA ALA A 360 4.28 -22.41 -9.02
C ALA A 360 5.72 -22.65 -8.48
N GLY A 361 6.06 -23.88 -8.07
CA GLY A 361 7.36 -24.22 -7.51
C GLY A 361 7.59 -23.67 -6.10
N ILE A 362 6.53 -23.49 -5.31
CA ILE A 362 6.54 -23.12 -3.89
C ILE A 362 6.06 -24.33 -3.09
N GLN A 363 6.82 -24.74 -2.08
CA GLN A 363 6.50 -25.94 -1.28
C GLN A 363 6.50 -25.59 0.20
N LEU A 364 5.41 -24.99 0.67
CA LEU A 364 5.27 -24.55 2.05
C LEU A 364 4.19 -25.36 2.79
N GLU A 365 4.40 -25.57 4.08
CA GLU A 365 3.34 -26.02 4.98
C GLU A 365 2.37 -24.89 5.32
N ARG A 366 1.19 -25.23 5.86
CA ARG A 366 0.07 -24.27 6.00
C ARG A 366 0.43 -22.99 6.74
N GLN A 367 1.14 -23.08 7.85
CA GLN A 367 1.53 -21.91 8.64
C GLN A 367 2.47 -20.98 7.84
N ALA A 368 3.42 -21.56 7.10
CA ALA A 368 4.34 -20.83 6.23
C ALA A 368 3.62 -20.21 5.02
N MET A 369 2.69 -20.96 4.43
CA MET A 369 1.84 -20.46 3.34
C MET A 369 0.99 -19.28 3.82
N ALA A 370 0.43 -19.34 5.03
CA ALA A 370 -0.35 -18.25 5.58
C ALA A 370 0.47 -16.98 5.77
N LYS A 371 1.70 -17.10 6.27
CA LYS A 371 2.64 -15.98 6.34
C LYS A 371 2.98 -15.42 4.96
N LEU A 372 3.17 -16.28 3.96
CA LEU A 372 3.43 -15.83 2.60
C LEU A 372 2.27 -14.99 2.06
N PHE A 373 1.03 -15.46 2.21
CA PHE A 373 -0.16 -14.71 1.77
C PHE A 373 -0.33 -13.39 2.51
N TRP A 374 -0.10 -13.38 3.83
CA TRP A 374 -0.16 -12.16 4.63
C TRP A 374 0.89 -11.13 4.19
N VAL A 375 2.15 -11.55 4.05
CA VAL A 375 3.26 -10.65 3.75
C VAL A 375 3.18 -10.08 2.32
N VAL A 376 2.70 -10.88 1.36
CA VAL A 376 2.67 -10.47 -0.05
C VAL A 376 1.39 -9.73 -0.40
N TRP A 377 0.25 -10.17 0.15
CA TRP A 377 -1.07 -9.73 -0.29
C TRP A 377 -1.95 -9.21 0.84
N GLU A 378 -1.48 -9.24 2.10
CA GLU A 378 -2.28 -8.88 3.29
C GLU A 378 -3.54 -9.73 3.43
N VAL A 379 -3.45 -11.01 3.04
CA VAL A 379 -4.58 -11.95 3.03
C VAL A 379 -4.38 -12.99 4.12
N ASP A 380 -5.28 -13.03 5.08
CA ASP A 380 -5.34 -14.13 6.05
C ASP A 380 -6.07 -15.33 5.45
N ILE A 381 -5.33 -16.43 5.27
CA ILE A 381 -5.88 -17.70 4.78
C ILE A 381 -6.23 -18.68 5.92
N GLY A 382 -6.06 -18.23 7.17
CA GLY A 382 -6.39 -18.95 8.39
C GLY A 382 -5.53 -20.20 8.64
N GLN A 383 -5.50 -20.64 9.91
CA GLN A 383 -4.85 -21.91 10.27
C GLN A 383 -5.76 -23.14 10.09
N THR A 384 -7.08 -22.93 9.99
CA THR A 384 -8.08 -24.00 9.83
C THR A 384 -9.14 -23.57 8.81
N GLY A 385 -9.71 -24.53 8.07
CA GLY A 385 -10.78 -24.26 7.11
C GLY A 385 -10.36 -23.94 5.67
N PRO A 386 -11.31 -23.58 4.80
CA PRO A 386 -11.06 -23.17 3.41
C PRO A 386 -10.46 -21.76 3.35
N VAL A 387 -9.68 -21.52 2.30
CA VAL A 387 -9.01 -20.25 2.01
C VAL A 387 -9.96 -19.35 1.22
N ARG A 388 -10.17 -18.12 1.67
CA ARG A 388 -10.90 -17.12 0.89
C ARG A 388 -10.03 -16.65 -0.26
N ASN A 389 -10.60 -16.59 -1.46
CA ASN A 389 -9.94 -16.05 -2.63
C ASN A 389 -10.16 -14.52 -2.66
N PRO A 390 -9.15 -13.71 -2.34
CA PRO A 390 -9.30 -12.25 -2.30
C PRO A 390 -9.47 -11.63 -3.70
N TRP A 391 -9.23 -12.41 -4.75
CA TRP A 391 -9.31 -11.96 -6.14
C TRP A 391 -10.56 -12.44 -6.86
N ALA A 392 -11.43 -13.21 -6.20
CA ALA A 392 -12.72 -13.58 -6.77
C ALA A 392 -13.57 -12.32 -6.97
N ARG A 393 -14.27 -12.22 -8.11
CA ARG A 393 -15.15 -11.06 -8.35
C ARG A 393 -16.36 -11.20 -7.44
N ARG A 394 -16.94 -10.07 -7.01
CA ARG A 394 -18.18 -10.07 -6.23
C ARG A 394 -19.31 -10.88 -6.89
N SER A 395 -19.37 -10.87 -8.22
CA SER A 395 -20.32 -11.70 -8.98
C SER A 395 -20.10 -13.19 -8.78
N ASP A 396 -18.84 -13.60 -8.66
CA ASP A 396 -18.46 -15.01 -8.50
C ASP A 396 -18.76 -15.44 -7.07
N HIS A 397 -18.58 -14.59 -6.06
CA HIS A 397 -19.06 -14.84 -4.70
C HIS A 397 -20.56 -15.16 -4.67
N VAL A 398 -21.36 -14.34 -5.35
CA VAL A 398 -22.80 -14.56 -5.47
C VAL A 398 -23.11 -15.88 -6.21
N ALA A 399 -22.38 -16.18 -7.29
CA ALA A 399 -22.54 -17.43 -8.03
C ALA A 399 -22.22 -18.66 -7.16
N ASN A 400 -21.12 -18.62 -6.39
CA ASN A 400 -20.73 -19.70 -5.49
C ASN A 400 -21.78 -19.94 -4.39
N VAL A 401 -22.38 -18.87 -3.82
CA VAL A 401 -23.47 -19.01 -2.84
C VAL A 401 -24.66 -19.76 -3.43
N LEU A 402 -25.03 -19.46 -4.68
CA LEU A 402 -26.10 -20.15 -5.39
C LEU A 402 -25.71 -21.58 -5.79
N GLU A 403 -24.47 -21.81 -6.20
CA GLU A 403 -23.93 -23.14 -6.53
C GLU A 403 -23.97 -24.05 -5.29
N ASP A 404 -23.46 -23.57 -4.15
CA ASP A 404 -23.43 -24.29 -2.87
C ASP A 404 -24.84 -24.57 -2.33
N ALA A 405 -25.79 -23.66 -2.57
CA ALA A 405 -27.18 -23.87 -2.18
C ALA A 405 -27.85 -24.98 -3.00
N ALA A 406 -27.39 -25.19 -4.25
CA ALA A 406 -27.94 -26.14 -5.21
C ALA A 406 -29.48 -26.06 -5.36
N ARG A 407 -30.04 -24.85 -5.18
CA ARG A 407 -31.48 -24.56 -5.28
C ARG A 407 -31.73 -23.10 -5.67
N PRO A 408 -32.92 -22.76 -6.19
CA PRO A 408 -33.33 -21.37 -6.35
C PRO A 408 -33.34 -20.60 -5.01
N MET A 409 -32.93 -19.34 -5.05
CA MET A 409 -32.89 -18.43 -3.91
C MET A 409 -33.39 -17.03 -4.29
N THR A 410 -34.07 -16.37 -3.35
CA THR A 410 -34.45 -14.96 -3.48
C THR A 410 -33.24 -14.03 -3.28
N ALA A 411 -33.32 -12.80 -3.78
CA ALA A 411 -32.28 -11.79 -3.53
C ALA A 411 -31.96 -11.63 -2.03
N GLN A 412 -32.98 -11.64 -1.17
CA GLN A 412 -32.80 -11.53 0.28
C GLN A 412 -32.08 -12.77 0.85
N GLU A 413 -32.46 -13.99 0.47
CA GLU A 413 -31.76 -15.20 0.94
C GLU A 413 -30.28 -15.20 0.53
N ILE A 414 -29.96 -14.64 -0.64
CA ILE A 414 -28.58 -14.51 -1.12
C ILE A 414 -27.82 -13.50 -0.26
N LEU A 415 -28.42 -12.34 0.03
CA LEU A 415 -27.84 -11.34 0.95
C LEU A 415 -27.61 -11.93 2.34
N ASP A 416 -28.63 -12.58 2.92
CA ASP A 416 -28.54 -13.19 4.25
C ASP A 416 -27.39 -14.21 4.32
N ARG A 417 -27.15 -14.97 3.24
CA ARG A 417 -26.05 -15.93 3.18
C ARG A 417 -24.68 -15.28 2.98
N LEU A 418 -24.61 -14.19 2.23
CA LEU A 418 -23.38 -13.41 2.11
C LEU A 418 -23.03 -12.79 3.46
N GLU A 419 -24.01 -12.24 4.19
CA GLU A 419 -23.83 -11.67 5.54
C GLU A 419 -23.39 -12.71 6.59
N VAL A 420 -24.00 -13.90 6.60
CA VAL A 420 -23.62 -14.98 7.55
C VAL A 420 -22.25 -15.59 7.23
N GLY A 421 -21.85 -15.58 5.95
CA GLY A 421 -20.52 -16.01 5.52
C GLY A 421 -19.44 -14.97 5.81
N GLU A 422 -19.78 -13.69 5.80
CA GLU A 422 -18.87 -12.55 5.98
C GLU A 422 -18.84 -12.08 7.44
N GLU A 423 -18.17 -12.83 8.33
CA GLU A 423 -17.59 -12.26 9.55
C GLU A 423 -16.51 -11.22 9.16
N HIS A 424 -16.96 -10.04 8.75
CA HIS A 424 -16.52 -8.68 9.13
C HIS A 424 -15.03 -8.30 9.15
N GLU A 425 -14.13 -8.96 8.43
CA GLU A 425 -12.72 -8.49 8.42
C GLU A 425 -12.29 -7.61 7.23
N HIS A 426 -12.90 -7.67 6.04
CA HIS A 426 -12.37 -6.92 4.87
C HIS A 426 -13.41 -6.19 4.01
N GLY A 427 -14.16 -5.26 4.61
CA GLY A 427 -14.63 -4.05 3.89
C GLY A 427 -15.50 -4.26 2.66
N ILE A 428 -16.20 -5.39 2.54
CA ILE A 428 -17.31 -5.48 1.61
C ILE A 428 -18.45 -4.70 2.27
N ASP A 429 -18.50 -3.41 1.98
CA ASP A 429 -19.66 -2.56 2.31
C ASP A 429 -20.94 -3.32 1.93
N GLU A 430 -21.96 -3.29 2.81
CA GLU A 430 -23.27 -3.89 2.62
C GLU A 430 -23.66 -3.87 1.13
N ILE A 431 -23.70 -5.05 0.50
CA ILE A 431 -24.10 -5.13 -0.91
C ILE A 431 -25.59 -4.77 -0.95
N SER A 432 -25.90 -3.53 -1.32
CA SER A 432 -27.29 -3.13 -1.49
C SER A 432 -28.00 -4.07 -2.48
N GLU A 433 -29.29 -4.32 -2.27
CA GLU A 433 -30.10 -5.16 -3.16
C GLU A 433 -30.00 -4.72 -4.64
N ARG A 434 -29.87 -3.40 -4.88
CA ARG A 434 -29.67 -2.84 -6.22
C ARG A 434 -28.33 -3.26 -6.83
N ALA A 435 -27.26 -3.25 -6.04
CA ALA A 435 -25.94 -3.70 -6.48
C ALA A 435 -25.94 -5.22 -6.74
N LEU A 436 -26.55 -6.00 -5.85
CA LEU A 436 -26.69 -7.45 -6.00
C LEU A 436 -27.41 -7.80 -7.31
N ASN A 437 -28.55 -7.16 -7.60
CA ASN A 437 -29.28 -7.38 -8.85
C ASN A 437 -28.41 -7.11 -10.09
N GLY A 438 -27.55 -6.10 -10.05
CA GLY A 438 -26.60 -5.83 -11.12
C GLY A 438 -25.55 -6.92 -11.31
N LEU A 439 -25.10 -7.56 -10.23
CA LEU A 439 -24.15 -8.68 -10.27
C LEU A 439 -24.82 -9.95 -10.81
N LEU A 440 -26.03 -10.27 -10.33
CA LEU A 440 -26.80 -11.45 -10.71
C LEU A 440 -27.07 -11.51 -12.23
N HIS A 441 -27.49 -10.40 -12.84
CA HIS A 441 -27.84 -10.37 -14.27
C HIS A 441 -26.64 -10.38 -15.21
N ARG A 442 -25.42 -10.12 -14.71
CA ARG A 442 -24.19 -10.08 -15.53
C ARG A 442 -23.42 -11.39 -15.50
N HIS A 443 -23.70 -12.26 -14.53
CA HIS A 443 -22.95 -13.50 -14.36
C HIS A 443 -23.50 -14.59 -15.29
N GLU A 444 -22.62 -15.25 -16.04
CA GLU A 444 -23.01 -16.23 -17.07
C GLU A 444 -23.65 -17.50 -16.48
N ASP A 445 -23.29 -17.87 -15.26
CA ASP A 445 -23.84 -19.02 -14.56
C ASP A 445 -25.05 -18.74 -13.66
N ILE A 446 -25.56 -17.51 -13.60
CA ILE A 446 -26.73 -17.18 -12.77
C ILE A 446 -27.92 -16.90 -13.67
N TYR A 447 -29.05 -17.55 -13.42
CA TYR A 447 -30.28 -17.41 -14.21
C TYR A 447 -31.44 -16.93 -13.34
N THR A 448 -32.35 -16.16 -13.94
CA THR A 448 -33.58 -15.70 -13.28
C THR A 448 -34.71 -16.70 -13.53
N ILE A 449 -35.18 -17.41 -12.50
CA ILE A 449 -36.25 -18.41 -12.64
C ILE A 449 -37.63 -17.85 -12.32
N GLU A 450 -37.72 -16.88 -11.40
CA GLU A 450 -38.96 -16.17 -11.06
C GLU A 450 -38.64 -14.71 -10.68
N ARG A 451 -39.67 -13.90 -10.39
CA ARG A 451 -39.46 -12.51 -10.00
C ARG A 451 -38.62 -12.41 -8.72
N GLY A 452 -37.37 -11.98 -8.87
CA GLY A 452 -36.44 -11.83 -7.75
C GLY A 452 -35.89 -13.16 -7.21
N THR A 453 -36.08 -14.26 -7.94
CA THR A 453 -35.54 -15.58 -7.61
C THR A 453 -34.53 -16.01 -8.66
N TYR A 454 -33.35 -16.38 -8.19
CA TYR A 454 -32.18 -16.68 -8.99
C TYR A 454 -31.70 -18.10 -8.72
N VAL A 455 -31.05 -18.72 -9.71
CA VAL A 455 -30.53 -20.07 -9.60
C VAL A 455 -29.19 -20.17 -10.34
N HIS A 456 -28.27 -20.97 -9.82
CA HIS A 456 -27.02 -21.28 -10.51
C HIS A 456 -27.26 -22.27 -11.66
N ALA A 457 -26.43 -22.21 -12.70
CA ALA A 457 -26.51 -23.05 -13.88
C ALA A 457 -26.49 -24.56 -13.57
N SER A 458 -25.76 -24.97 -12.53
CA SER A 458 -25.68 -26.36 -12.08
C SER A 458 -26.99 -26.88 -11.44
N ALA A 459 -27.89 -25.99 -11.05
CA ALA A 459 -29.16 -26.30 -10.39
C ALA A 459 -30.39 -25.89 -11.22
N LEU A 460 -30.20 -25.64 -12.52
CA LEU A 460 -31.31 -25.32 -13.42
C LEU A 460 -32.33 -26.48 -13.49
N PRO A 461 -33.64 -26.19 -13.56
CA PRO A 461 -34.67 -27.22 -13.72
C PRO A 461 -34.59 -27.92 -15.09
N VAL A 462 -33.95 -27.27 -16.07
CA VAL A 462 -33.76 -27.75 -17.43
C VAL A 462 -32.27 -27.67 -17.75
N SER A 463 -31.69 -28.70 -18.38
CA SER A 463 -30.26 -28.68 -18.71
C SER A 463 -29.91 -27.53 -19.66
N ARG A 464 -28.67 -27.01 -19.57
CA ARG A 464 -28.19 -25.94 -20.46
C ARG A 464 -28.36 -26.27 -21.94
N ASP A 465 -28.03 -27.50 -22.34
CA ASP A 465 -28.17 -27.93 -23.73
C ASP A 465 -29.64 -27.86 -24.20
N THR A 466 -30.58 -28.31 -23.36
CA THR A 466 -32.01 -28.24 -23.68
C THR A 466 -32.51 -26.80 -23.70
N LEU A 467 -32.01 -25.95 -22.80
CA LEU A 467 -32.37 -24.54 -22.74
C LEU A 467 -31.89 -23.78 -23.99
N ASN A 468 -30.70 -24.12 -24.49
CA ASN A 468 -30.18 -23.60 -25.75
C ASN A 468 -31.05 -24.05 -26.93
N GLU A 469 -31.43 -25.34 -27.01
CA GLU A 469 -32.35 -25.83 -28.05
C GLU A 469 -33.70 -25.07 -28.06
N VAL A 470 -34.25 -24.77 -26.88
CA VAL A 470 -35.48 -23.98 -26.74
C VAL A 470 -35.27 -22.52 -27.18
N VAL A 471 -34.14 -21.92 -26.81
CA VAL A 471 -33.78 -20.55 -27.20
C VAL A 471 -33.68 -20.45 -28.73
N GLU A 472 -32.95 -21.36 -29.38
CA GLU A 472 -32.82 -21.40 -30.85
C GLU A 472 -34.19 -21.52 -31.52
N TRP A 473 -35.04 -22.43 -31.05
CA TRP A 473 -36.40 -22.56 -31.57
C TRP A 473 -37.21 -21.27 -31.42
N CYS A 474 -37.10 -20.59 -30.29
CA CYS A 474 -37.79 -19.32 -30.07
C CYS A 474 -37.24 -18.20 -30.96
N VAL A 475 -35.94 -18.17 -31.24
CA VAL A 475 -35.32 -17.22 -32.17
C VAL A 475 -35.86 -17.43 -33.58
N ASP A 476 -35.84 -18.68 -34.07
CA ASP A 476 -36.42 -19.06 -35.37
C ASP A 476 -37.91 -18.66 -35.46
N ARG A 477 -38.65 -18.80 -34.35
CA ARG A 477 -40.07 -18.43 -34.28
C ARG A 477 -40.28 -16.91 -34.33
N LEU A 478 -39.38 -16.13 -33.74
CA LEU A 478 -39.44 -14.68 -33.75
C LEU A 478 -39.01 -14.11 -35.11
N GLU A 479 -38.26 -14.86 -35.91
CA GLU A 479 -37.82 -14.44 -37.24
C GLU A 479 -39.02 -14.08 -38.15
N GLY A 480 -39.01 -12.85 -38.65
CA GLY A 480 -40.07 -12.31 -39.52
C GLY A 480 -41.22 -11.63 -38.78
N GLU A 481 -41.27 -11.71 -37.45
CA GLU A 481 -42.23 -10.96 -36.64
C GLU A 481 -41.81 -9.50 -36.54
N THR A 482 -42.75 -8.59 -36.80
CA THR A 482 -42.51 -7.15 -36.76
C THR A 482 -42.81 -6.52 -35.40
N GLY A 483 -43.51 -7.25 -34.52
CA GLY A 483 -43.93 -6.78 -33.21
C GLY A 483 -43.21 -7.45 -32.04
N GLN A 484 -43.53 -7.00 -30.82
CA GLN A 484 -43.03 -7.61 -29.59
C GLN A 484 -43.92 -8.79 -29.19
N ILE A 485 -43.32 -9.91 -28.82
CA ILE A 485 -44.01 -11.12 -28.37
C ILE A 485 -43.71 -11.37 -26.90
N SER A 486 -44.71 -11.76 -26.12
CA SER A 486 -44.49 -12.12 -24.72
C SER A 486 -43.88 -13.51 -24.57
N THR A 487 -42.94 -13.70 -23.66
CA THR A 487 -42.38 -15.03 -23.35
C THR A 487 -43.43 -15.98 -22.79
N LYS A 488 -44.52 -15.48 -22.20
CA LYS A 488 -45.70 -16.30 -21.85
C LYS A 488 -46.39 -16.89 -23.08
N TYR A 489 -46.48 -16.13 -24.15
CA TYR A 489 -47.05 -16.60 -25.42
C TYR A 489 -46.13 -17.64 -26.07
N LEU A 490 -44.82 -17.37 -26.14
CA LEU A 490 -43.83 -18.32 -26.67
C LEU A 490 -43.83 -19.65 -25.89
N LEU A 491 -44.03 -19.62 -24.57
CA LEU A 491 -44.18 -20.84 -23.77
C LEU A 491 -45.40 -21.67 -24.16
N GLY A 492 -46.54 -21.01 -24.47
CA GLY A 492 -47.73 -21.70 -24.96
C GLY A 492 -47.46 -22.39 -26.31
N GLU A 493 -46.76 -21.71 -27.22
CA GLU A 493 -46.39 -22.31 -28.52
C GLU A 493 -45.38 -23.46 -28.37
N LEU A 494 -44.42 -23.35 -27.42
CA LEU A 494 -43.51 -24.45 -27.08
C LEU A 494 -44.25 -25.67 -26.52
N GLU A 495 -45.31 -25.45 -25.73
CA GLU A 495 -46.17 -26.53 -25.20
C GLU A 495 -46.93 -27.23 -26.33
N ASP A 496 -47.54 -26.45 -27.24
CA ASP A 496 -48.21 -26.97 -28.43
C ASP A 496 -47.26 -27.74 -29.37
N ALA A 497 -45.99 -27.33 -29.43
CA ALA A 497 -44.94 -28.01 -30.19
C ALA A 497 -44.35 -29.25 -29.49
N GLY A 498 -44.74 -29.53 -28.23
CA GLY A 498 -44.18 -30.63 -27.44
C GLY A 498 -42.73 -30.41 -27.00
N LEU A 499 -42.24 -29.16 -27.05
CA LEU A 499 -40.90 -28.75 -26.68
C LEU A 499 -40.83 -28.16 -25.25
N ALA A 500 -41.97 -27.80 -24.67
CA ALA A 500 -42.04 -27.34 -23.28
C ALA A 500 -41.50 -28.41 -22.30
N LYS A 501 -40.63 -27.98 -21.39
CA LYS A 501 -40.05 -28.80 -20.32
C LYS A 501 -40.57 -28.35 -18.97
N GLU A 502 -40.69 -29.29 -18.04
CA GLU A 502 -41.06 -29.01 -16.67
C GLU A 502 -40.05 -28.03 -16.03
N GLY A 503 -40.56 -26.97 -15.38
CA GLY A 503 -39.74 -25.93 -14.75
C GLY A 503 -39.25 -24.81 -15.68
N LEU A 504 -39.57 -24.82 -16.97
CA LEU A 504 -39.33 -23.68 -17.86
C LEU A 504 -40.37 -22.58 -17.59
N THR A 505 -39.94 -21.46 -17.00
CA THR A 505 -40.82 -20.34 -16.66
C THR A 505 -40.68 -19.18 -17.66
N PRO A 506 -41.63 -18.21 -17.70
CA PRO A 506 -41.50 -17.03 -18.57
C PRO A 506 -40.28 -16.17 -18.25
N TYR A 507 -39.80 -16.21 -17.00
CA TYR A 507 -38.60 -15.51 -16.54
C TYR A 507 -37.34 -16.23 -17.02
N LEU A 508 -37.27 -17.54 -16.83
CA LEU A 508 -36.12 -18.34 -17.28
C LEU A 508 -35.96 -18.27 -18.79
N LEU A 509 -37.08 -18.39 -19.54
CA LEU A 509 -37.05 -18.24 -20.99
C LEU A 509 -36.60 -16.84 -21.41
N LYS A 510 -37.11 -15.78 -20.76
CA LYS A 510 -36.69 -14.40 -21.06
C LYS A 510 -35.21 -14.18 -20.78
N ASP A 511 -34.73 -14.61 -19.62
CA ASP A 511 -33.34 -14.47 -19.19
C ASP A 511 -32.39 -15.20 -20.15
N SER A 512 -32.79 -16.39 -20.60
CA SER A 512 -32.03 -17.19 -21.57
C SER A 512 -32.04 -16.53 -22.96
N LEU A 513 -33.20 -16.10 -23.46
CA LEU A 513 -33.32 -15.38 -24.72
C LEU A 513 -32.53 -14.07 -24.73
N SER A 514 -32.44 -13.37 -23.58
CA SER A 514 -31.71 -12.10 -23.48
C SER A 514 -30.20 -12.23 -23.73
N ARG A 515 -29.68 -13.46 -23.69
CA ARG A 515 -28.27 -13.78 -23.96
C ARG A 515 -28.02 -14.08 -25.43
N HIS A 516 -29.08 -14.28 -26.23
CA HIS A 516 -28.97 -14.54 -27.65
C HIS A 516 -28.81 -13.22 -28.42
N PRO A 517 -27.82 -13.07 -29.32
CA PRO A 517 -27.50 -11.80 -29.97
C PRO A 517 -28.61 -11.28 -30.89
N GLU A 518 -29.49 -12.15 -31.38
CA GLU A 518 -30.57 -11.81 -32.31
C GLU A 518 -31.90 -11.44 -31.60
N VAL A 519 -31.91 -11.41 -30.26
CA VAL A 519 -33.12 -11.10 -29.50
C VAL A 519 -33.00 -9.75 -28.82
N LEU A 520 -33.97 -8.88 -29.08
CA LEU A 520 -34.19 -7.65 -28.32
C LEU A 520 -35.07 -7.97 -27.11
N THR A 521 -34.66 -7.51 -25.94
CA THR A 521 -35.45 -7.64 -24.72
C THR A 521 -35.83 -6.28 -24.17
N PHE A 522 -36.99 -6.24 -23.51
CA PHE A 522 -37.53 -5.00 -22.95
C PHE A 522 -37.46 -5.05 -21.42
N LYS A 523 -36.98 -3.96 -20.81
CA LYS A 523 -36.86 -3.84 -19.35
C LYS A 523 -38.24 -3.90 -18.69
N ASN A 524 -38.34 -4.62 -17.57
CA ASN A 524 -39.56 -4.74 -16.75
C ASN A 524 -40.80 -5.33 -17.44
N THR A 525 -40.68 -5.92 -18.62
CA THR A 525 -41.78 -6.63 -19.30
C THR A 525 -41.41 -8.08 -19.58
N TYR A 526 -42.35 -8.90 -20.05
CA TYR A 526 -42.07 -10.24 -20.59
C TYR A 526 -41.88 -10.22 -22.10
N LEU A 527 -41.61 -9.06 -22.68
CA LEU A 527 -41.60 -8.89 -24.12
C LEU A 527 -40.20 -9.14 -24.66
N VAL A 528 -40.16 -9.82 -25.80
CA VAL A 528 -38.99 -10.08 -26.63
C VAL A 528 -39.36 -9.80 -28.10
N ALA A 529 -38.37 -9.49 -28.93
CA ALA A 529 -38.56 -9.32 -30.36
C ALA A 529 -37.30 -9.80 -31.10
N HIS A 530 -37.45 -10.18 -32.37
CA HIS A 530 -36.30 -10.47 -33.22
C HIS A 530 -35.62 -9.17 -33.66
N ALA A 531 -34.29 -9.10 -33.53
CA ALA A 531 -33.53 -7.87 -33.69
C ALA A 531 -33.60 -7.29 -35.10
N GLU A 532 -33.61 -8.14 -36.15
CA GLU A 532 -33.57 -7.66 -37.53
C GLU A 532 -34.95 -7.29 -38.10
N THR A 533 -36.02 -7.95 -37.66
CA THR A 533 -37.37 -7.83 -38.28
C THR A 533 -38.31 -6.92 -37.50
N PHE A 534 -37.92 -6.48 -36.31
CA PHE A 534 -38.71 -5.58 -35.46
C PHE A 534 -38.94 -4.21 -36.14
N GLU A 535 -40.21 -3.85 -36.37
CA GLU A 535 -40.60 -2.58 -36.97
C GLU A 535 -41.03 -1.54 -35.93
N GLU A 536 -40.61 -0.32 -36.20
CA GLU A 536 -40.46 0.73 -35.22
C GLU A 536 -41.52 1.84 -35.57
N SER A 537 -42.84 1.68 -35.42
CA SER A 537 -43.82 2.82 -35.47
C SER A 537 -45.11 2.48 -34.71
N GLY A 538 -45.82 3.31 -33.92
CA GLY A 538 -45.45 4.36 -32.97
C GLY A 538 -45.10 3.77 -31.60
N LYS A 539 -43.86 4.06 -31.20
CA LYS A 539 -42.92 3.10 -30.61
C LYS A 539 -42.68 3.33 -29.14
N THR A 540 -42.89 4.56 -28.68
CA THR A 540 -42.47 4.97 -27.35
C THR A 540 -43.63 5.55 -26.58
N LEU A 541 -43.43 5.66 -25.27
CA LEU A 541 -44.34 6.40 -24.41
C LEU A 541 -44.51 7.85 -24.90
N ALA A 542 -43.47 8.46 -25.48
CA ALA A 542 -43.50 9.84 -25.97
C ALA A 542 -44.51 10.03 -27.10
N ASP A 543 -44.50 9.18 -28.13
CA ASP A 543 -45.42 9.30 -29.28
C ASP A 543 -46.88 9.20 -28.82
N ARG A 544 -47.17 8.34 -27.84
CA ARG A 544 -48.52 8.15 -27.30
C ARG A 544 -48.95 9.34 -26.45
N VAL A 545 -48.03 9.86 -25.64
CA VAL A 545 -48.28 11.06 -24.82
C VAL A 545 -48.46 12.30 -25.72
N GLU A 546 -47.72 12.42 -26.81
CA GLU A 546 -47.85 13.52 -27.79
C GLU A 546 -49.25 13.57 -28.38
N ALA A 547 -49.76 12.43 -28.87
CA ALA A 547 -51.11 12.34 -29.42
C ALA A 547 -52.19 12.76 -28.39
N VAL A 548 -52.04 12.31 -27.14
CA VAL A 548 -52.96 12.68 -26.05
C VAL A 548 -52.94 14.18 -25.76
N LEU A 549 -51.76 14.81 -25.75
CA LEU A 549 -51.63 16.25 -25.52
C LEU A 549 -52.13 17.07 -26.72
N ALA A 550 -51.86 16.63 -27.96
CA ALA A 550 -52.26 17.33 -29.18
C ALA A 550 -53.79 17.40 -29.34
N ASP A 551 -54.50 16.37 -28.91
CA ASP A 551 -55.97 16.32 -28.93
C ASP A 551 -56.64 17.08 -27.75
N ALA A 552 -55.86 17.50 -26.75
CA ALA A 552 -56.40 18.13 -25.54
C ALA A 552 -56.77 19.61 -25.76
N GLN A 553 -57.98 20.00 -25.35
CA GLN A 553 -58.43 21.40 -25.38
C GLN A 553 -58.13 22.18 -24.10
N ASN A 554 -57.65 21.50 -23.05
CA ASN A 554 -57.31 22.09 -21.75
C ASN A 554 -55.99 21.46 -21.25
N PRO A 555 -55.24 22.14 -20.37
CA PRO A 555 -54.08 21.56 -19.72
C PRO A 555 -54.43 20.27 -18.97
N LEU A 556 -53.60 19.25 -19.15
CA LEU A 556 -53.79 17.92 -18.56
C LEU A 556 -52.81 17.70 -17.41
N THR A 557 -53.27 16.99 -16.37
CA THR A 557 -52.38 16.41 -15.37
C THR A 557 -51.82 15.07 -15.83
N VAL A 558 -50.84 14.52 -15.11
CA VAL A 558 -50.32 13.17 -15.38
C VAL A 558 -51.44 12.11 -15.30
N GLU A 559 -52.37 12.25 -14.36
CA GLU A 559 -53.51 11.32 -14.25
C GLU A 559 -54.44 11.43 -15.46
N ASP A 560 -54.74 12.65 -15.92
CA ASP A 560 -55.56 12.85 -17.11
C ASP A 560 -54.91 12.26 -18.38
N VAL A 561 -53.57 12.25 -18.45
CA VAL A 561 -52.84 11.61 -19.56
C VAL A 561 -52.91 10.09 -19.44
N ILE A 562 -52.73 9.53 -18.24
CA ILE A 562 -52.88 8.08 -17.98
C ILE A 562 -54.26 7.60 -18.42
N ASP A 563 -55.31 8.31 -18.01
CA ASP A 563 -56.71 7.95 -18.29
C ASP A 563 -57.06 7.97 -19.79
N ARG A 564 -56.21 8.59 -20.63
CA ARG A 564 -56.41 8.71 -22.09
C ARG A 564 -55.48 7.83 -22.92
N LEU A 565 -54.51 7.15 -22.30
CA LEU A 565 -53.64 6.21 -22.99
C LEU A 565 -54.37 4.88 -23.31
N PRO A 566 -53.93 4.10 -24.32
CA PRO A 566 -54.60 2.86 -24.71
C PRO A 566 -54.71 1.83 -23.58
N GLU A 567 -55.88 1.19 -23.47
CA GLU A 567 -56.13 0.10 -22.52
C GLU A 567 -55.27 -1.16 -22.83
N GLY A 568 -54.91 -1.93 -21.80
CA GLY A 568 -54.17 -3.20 -21.93
C GLY A 568 -52.65 -3.11 -21.77
N ILE A 569 -52.11 -1.93 -21.47
CA ILE A 569 -50.69 -1.69 -21.19
C ILE A 569 -50.58 -0.92 -19.88
N ASP A 570 -49.90 -1.49 -18.88
CA ASP A 570 -49.66 -0.79 -17.61
C ASP A 570 -48.53 0.25 -17.77
N TYR A 571 -48.88 1.53 -17.62
CA TYR A 571 -47.91 2.63 -17.62
C TYR A 571 -47.62 3.09 -16.19
N HIS A 572 -46.34 3.13 -15.83
CA HIS A 572 -45.94 3.68 -14.55
C HIS A 572 -46.04 5.22 -14.57
N ARG A 573 -46.70 5.80 -13.57
CA ARG A 573 -46.92 7.26 -13.42
C ARG A 573 -45.66 8.10 -13.61
N MET A 574 -44.54 7.68 -13.02
CA MET A 574 -43.27 8.41 -13.13
C MET A 574 -42.69 8.41 -14.55
N SER A 575 -42.94 7.37 -15.35
CA SER A 575 -42.47 7.31 -16.73
C SER A 575 -43.19 8.33 -17.60
N ILE A 576 -44.51 8.49 -17.40
CA ILE A 576 -45.31 9.51 -18.09
C ILE A 576 -44.87 10.91 -17.69
N TYR A 577 -44.72 11.16 -16.38
CA TYR A 577 -44.25 12.45 -15.89
C TYR A 577 -42.87 12.84 -16.45
N THR A 578 -41.92 11.89 -16.48
CA THR A 578 -40.57 12.12 -17.02
C THR A 578 -40.61 12.39 -18.52
N THR A 579 -41.46 11.67 -19.25
CA THR A 579 -41.67 11.89 -20.69
C THR A 579 -42.25 13.28 -20.95
N LEU A 580 -43.29 13.66 -20.21
CA LEU A 580 -43.92 14.99 -20.30
C LEU A 580 -42.95 16.14 -19.97
N LEU A 581 -41.99 15.93 -19.07
CA LEU A 581 -40.99 16.94 -18.72
C LEU A 581 -39.87 17.11 -19.75
N SER A 582 -39.52 16.04 -20.47
CA SER A 582 -38.35 16.02 -21.37
C SER A 582 -38.72 16.12 -22.85
N ALA A 583 -39.99 15.91 -23.19
CA ALA A 583 -40.44 15.93 -24.57
C ALA A 583 -40.52 17.36 -25.13
N PRO A 584 -39.95 17.63 -26.32
CA PRO A 584 -39.92 18.97 -26.92
C PRO A 584 -41.30 19.48 -27.35
N PHE A 585 -42.27 18.59 -27.52
CA PHE A 585 -43.66 18.94 -27.85
C PHE A 585 -44.47 19.32 -26.61
N SER A 586 -43.98 19.04 -25.40
CA SER A 586 -44.72 19.20 -24.15
C SER A 586 -44.27 20.47 -23.42
N LEU A 587 -45.22 21.27 -22.96
CA LEU A 587 -44.98 22.47 -22.19
C LEU A 587 -45.52 22.30 -20.76
N ASN A 588 -44.63 22.38 -19.77
CA ASN A 588 -45.03 22.33 -18.35
C ASN A 588 -45.43 23.73 -17.87
N MET A 589 -46.69 23.90 -17.51
CA MET A 589 -47.25 25.17 -17.04
C MET A 589 -47.18 25.35 -15.51
N GLY A 590 -46.47 24.45 -14.82
CA GLY A 590 -46.45 24.38 -13.37
C GLY A 590 -47.61 23.56 -12.81
N ASN A 591 -47.59 23.29 -11.50
CA ASN A 591 -48.64 22.53 -10.80
C ASN A 591 -49.00 21.18 -11.45
N ASN A 592 -48.01 20.50 -12.05
CA ASN A 592 -48.18 19.25 -12.80
C ASN A 592 -49.17 19.31 -13.96
N ARG A 593 -49.33 20.48 -14.61
CA ARG A 593 -50.16 20.66 -15.79
C ARG A 593 -49.30 20.79 -17.04
N PHE A 594 -49.71 20.09 -18.08
CA PHE A 594 -49.00 19.99 -19.35
C PHE A 594 -49.94 20.32 -20.51
N VAL A 595 -49.40 20.97 -21.54
CA VAL A 595 -50.07 21.20 -22.81
C VAL A 595 -49.13 20.87 -23.96
N HIS A 596 -49.68 20.58 -25.13
CA HIS A 596 -48.89 20.53 -26.35
C HIS A 596 -48.38 21.93 -26.71
N LEU A 597 -47.18 22.05 -27.28
CA LEU A 597 -46.58 23.33 -27.64
C LEU A 597 -47.45 24.13 -28.64
N ASP A 598 -48.16 23.43 -29.54
CA ASP A 598 -49.09 24.06 -30.47
C ASP A 598 -50.30 24.71 -29.77
N PHE A 599 -50.64 24.26 -28.55
CA PHE A 599 -51.69 24.86 -27.74
C PHE A 599 -51.41 26.34 -27.45
N VAL A 600 -50.14 26.76 -27.40
CA VAL A 600 -49.73 28.17 -27.21
C VAL A 600 -50.29 29.07 -28.32
N GLY A 601 -50.48 28.55 -29.54
CA GLY A 601 -51.04 29.31 -30.67
C GLY A 601 -50.13 30.42 -31.19
N LEU A 602 -48.83 30.36 -30.87
CA LEU A 602 -47.80 31.26 -31.38
C LEU A 602 -46.82 30.49 -32.26
N SER A 603 -46.57 30.99 -33.47
CA SER A 603 -45.46 30.50 -34.31
C SER A 603 -44.12 30.72 -33.60
N GLU A 604 -43.11 29.91 -33.91
CA GLU A 604 -41.77 30.01 -33.31
C GLU A 604 -41.18 31.43 -33.31
N ASN A 605 -41.24 32.15 -34.42
CA ASN A 605 -40.73 33.53 -34.51
C ASN A 605 -41.45 34.51 -33.56
N ARG A 606 -42.75 34.29 -33.33
CA ARG A 606 -43.55 35.09 -32.40
C ARG A 606 -43.24 34.73 -30.95
N ARG A 607 -43.02 33.43 -30.67
CA ARG A 607 -42.55 32.98 -29.35
C ARG A 607 -41.20 33.61 -29.02
N ARG A 608 -40.21 33.54 -29.92
CA ARG A 608 -38.88 34.15 -29.72
C ARG A 608 -38.97 35.65 -29.44
N ARG A 609 -39.75 36.40 -30.23
CA ARG A 609 -40.01 37.83 -30.00
C ARG A 609 -40.62 38.13 -28.63
N LEU A 610 -41.54 37.30 -28.16
CA LEU A 610 -42.15 37.45 -26.84
C LEU A 610 -41.11 37.21 -25.74
N LEU A 611 -40.32 36.14 -25.86
CA LEU A 611 -39.26 35.80 -24.90
C LEU A 611 -38.20 36.90 -24.82
N ASP A 612 -37.78 37.46 -25.96
CA ASP A 612 -36.83 38.58 -25.99
C ASP A 612 -37.40 39.83 -25.30
N ALA A 613 -38.67 40.18 -25.57
CA ALA A 613 -39.31 41.32 -24.92
C ALA A 613 -39.48 41.13 -23.40
N VAL A 614 -39.75 39.90 -22.96
CA VAL A 614 -39.80 39.57 -21.53
C VAL A 614 -38.41 39.69 -20.90
N HIS A 615 -37.38 39.15 -21.53
CA HIS A 615 -36.01 39.26 -21.03
C HIS A 615 -35.58 40.73 -20.86
N ASP A 616 -35.87 41.57 -21.86
CA ASP A 616 -35.57 43.01 -21.82
C ASP A 616 -36.35 43.74 -20.71
N MET A 617 -37.55 43.28 -20.38
CA MET A 617 -38.39 43.84 -19.30
C MET A 617 -37.96 43.39 -17.91
N LEU A 618 -37.41 42.18 -17.76
CA LEU A 618 -37.00 41.65 -16.46
C LEU A 618 -35.88 42.50 -15.83
N PRO A 619 -35.95 42.82 -14.52
CA PRO A 619 -34.92 43.59 -13.83
C PRO A 619 -33.52 42.99 -13.95
N GLU A 620 -32.52 43.84 -14.17
CA GLU A 620 -31.12 43.39 -14.36
C GLU A 620 -30.50 42.80 -13.09
N ASP A 621 -31.02 43.18 -11.92
CA ASP A 621 -30.57 42.73 -10.60
C ASP A 621 -31.15 41.36 -10.21
N GLY A 622 -31.96 40.75 -11.07
CA GLY A 622 -32.61 39.46 -10.80
C GLY A 622 -33.83 39.57 -9.89
N THR A 623 -34.37 40.77 -9.67
CA THR A 623 -35.62 40.94 -8.92
C THR A 623 -36.77 40.19 -9.62
N PRO A 624 -37.50 39.30 -8.91
CA PRO A 624 -38.57 38.52 -9.50
C PRO A 624 -39.76 39.36 -9.98
N MET A 625 -40.47 38.87 -11.00
CA MET A 625 -41.77 39.36 -11.46
C MET A 625 -42.72 38.19 -11.70
N SER A 626 -44.04 38.40 -11.59
CA SER A 626 -44.98 37.36 -12.05
C SER A 626 -45.14 37.40 -13.57
N CYS A 627 -45.45 36.24 -14.15
CA CYS A 627 -45.83 36.18 -15.57
C CYS A 627 -47.11 36.98 -15.86
N ASN A 628 -47.99 37.18 -14.88
CA ASN A 628 -49.17 38.02 -15.07
C ASN A 628 -48.77 39.50 -15.22
N ASP A 629 -47.93 40.02 -14.31
CA ASP A 629 -47.45 41.41 -14.37
C ASP A 629 -46.67 41.67 -15.67
N LEU A 630 -45.84 40.72 -16.10
CA LEU A 630 -45.14 40.80 -17.39
C LEU A 630 -46.09 40.87 -18.59
N LEU A 631 -47.19 40.10 -18.56
CA LEU A 631 -48.20 40.17 -19.61
C LEU A 631 -48.97 41.50 -19.61
N GLU A 632 -49.16 42.11 -18.44
CA GLU A 632 -49.76 43.43 -18.28
C GLU A 632 -48.82 44.55 -18.78
N GLU A 633 -47.55 44.54 -18.37
CA GLU A 633 -46.53 45.51 -18.80
C GLU A 633 -46.25 45.41 -20.31
N LEU A 634 -46.35 44.21 -20.89
CA LEU A 634 -46.17 43.97 -22.32
C LEU A 634 -47.48 43.98 -23.12
N ALA A 635 -48.58 44.54 -22.60
CA ALA A 635 -49.90 44.48 -23.24
C ALA A 635 -49.98 45.10 -24.65
N ASP A 636 -49.01 45.96 -25.02
CA ASP A 636 -48.88 46.52 -26.36
C ASP A 636 -48.27 45.55 -27.38
N LEU A 637 -47.57 44.51 -26.93
CA LEU A 637 -47.05 43.46 -27.79
C LEU A 637 -48.17 42.47 -28.17
N PRO A 638 -48.49 42.27 -29.47
CA PRO A 638 -49.60 41.40 -29.89
C PRO A 638 -49.50 39.96 -29.39
N GLU A 639 -48.27 39.45 -29.24
CA GLU A 639 -47.99 38.13 -28.68
C GLU A 639 -48.41 38.02 -27.21
N ALA A 640 -47.98 38.96 -26.36
CA ALA A 640 -48.34 39.01 -24.95
C ALA A 640 -49.86 39.18 -24.77
N ARG A 641 -50.47 40.10 -25.54
CA ARG A 641 -51.92 40.30 -25.54
C ARG A 641 -52.70 39.03 -25.93
N SER A 642 -52.17 38.23 -26.85
CA SER A 642 -52.83 36.98 -27.26
C SER A 642 -52.79 35.89 -26.19
N LEU A 643 -51.79 35.92 -25.30
CA LEU A 643 -51.72 35.04 -24.14
C LEU A 643 -52.57 35.58 -22.99
N SER A 644 -52.54 36.89 -22.70
CA SER A 644 -53.24 37.48 -21.55
C SER A 644 -54.76 37.33 -21.57
N ILE A 645 -55.38 37.20 -22.75
CA ILE A 645 -56.82 36.95 -22.90
C ILE A 645 -57.22 35.49 -22.68
N ARG A 646 -56.27 34.58 -22.48
CA ARG A 646 -56.53 33.15 -22.26
C ARG A 646 -56.60 32.83 -20.78
N ASP A 647 -57.44 31.87 -20.41
CA ASP A 647 -57.65 31.43 -19.02
C ASP A 647 -56.38 30.94 -18.30
N HIS A 648 -55.31 30.65 -19.06
CA HIS A 648 -54.01 30.20 -18.54
C HIS A 648 -52.83 30.97 -19.16
N GLY A 649 -53.04 32.24 -19.55
CA GLY A 649 -52.03 33.06 -20.23
C GLY A 649 -50.68 33.12 -19.51
N SER A 650 -50.71 33.40 -18.20
CA SER A 650 -49.52 33.49 -17.35
C SER A 650 -48.79 32.16 -17.21
N GLY A 651 -49.51 31.05 -17.02
CA GLY A 651 -48.93 29.70 -16.99
C GLY A 651 -48.33 29.25 -18.33
N LEU A 652 -48.90 29.69 -19.46
CA LEU A 652 -48.32 29.44 -20.78
C LEU A 652 -47.02 30.22 -20.97
N LEU A 653 -47.01 31.50 -20.56
CA LEU A 653 -45.79 32.31 -20.59
C LEU A 653 -44.70 31.70 -19.70
N TRP A 654 -45.06 31.30 -18.48
CA TRP A 654 -44.15 30.65 -17.54
C TRP A 654 -43.54 29.37 -18.12
N GLY A 655 -44.37 28.51 -18.74
CA GLY A 655 -43.89 27.29 -19.38
C GLY A 655 -42.92 27.57 -20.54
N LEU A 656 -43.14 28.63 -21.32
CA LEU A 656 -42.24 29.03 -22.40
C LEU A 656 -40.91 29.57 -21.87
N LEU A 657 -40.95 30.39 -20.82
CA LEU A 657 -39.76 30.98 -20.20
C LEU A 657 -38.88 29.95 -19.51
N ARG A 658 -39.45 28.81 -19.10
CA ARG A 658 -38.69 27.71 -18.48
C ARG A 658 -37.66 27.07 -19.41
N GLU A 659 -37.90 27.16 -20.73
CA GLU A 659 -36.98 26.69 -21.76
C GLU A 659 -35.99 27.78 -22.23
N ASP A 660 -36.11 29.01 -21.71
CA ASP A 660 -35.20 30.12 -22.00
C ASP A 660 -34.10 30.18 -20.93
N ASP A 661 -32.85 29.96 -21.34
CA ASP A 661 -31.68 29.91 -20.46
C ASP A 661 -31.32 31.26 -19.83
N ARG A 662 -31.91 32.37 -20.32
CA ARG A 662 -31.69 33.71 -19.78
C ARG A 662 -32.65 34.05 -18.63
N VAL A 663 -33.58 33.17 -18.30
CA VAL A 663 -34.65 33.40 -17.34
C VAL A 663 -34.72 32.25 -16.33
N VAL A 664 -34.77 32.59 -15.06
CA VAL A 664 -35.00 31.62 -13.99
C VAL A 664 -36.48 31.60 -13.66
N CYS A 665 -37.08 30.41 -13.66
CA CYS A 665 -38.49 30.21 -13.34
C CYS A 665 -38.67 29.62 -11.93
N GLY A 666 -39.54 30.24 -11.13
CA GLY A 666 -39.88 29.82 -9.77
C GLY A 666 -41.35 29.40 -9.60
N PRO A 667 -41.71 28.87 -8.41
CA PRO A 667 -43.09 28.56 -8.06
C PRO A 667 -44.02 29.78 -8.16
N GLY A 668 -45.32 29.53 -8.38
CA GLY A 668 -46.34 30.57 -8.43
C GLY A 668 -46.22 31.50 -9.64
N GLU A 669 -45.66 30.99 -10.74
CA GLU A 669 -45.47 31.71 -12.00
C GLU A 669 -44.52 32.92 -11.92
N LEU A 670 -43.64 32.92 -10.90
CA LEU A 670 -42.57 33.91 -10.77
C LEU A 670 -41.43 33.60 -11.73
N VAL A 671 -40.84 34.65 -12.27
CA VAL A 671 -39.67 34.59 -13.14
C VAL A 671 -38.70 35.72 -12.80
N ALA A 672 -37.41 35.51 -13.04
CA ALA A 672 -36.37 36.51 -12.86
C ALA A 672 -35.31 36.38 -13.96
N ARG A 673 -34.56 37.45 -14.23
CA ARG A 673 -33.40 37.36 -15.12
C ARG A 673 -32.34 36.46 -14.49
N ASP A 674 -31.72 35.58 -15.29
CA ASP A 674 -30.60 34.78 -14.80
C ASP A 674 -29.36 35.66 -14.61
N ILE A 675 -28.90 35.76 -13.37
CA ILE A 675 -27.70 36.49 -12.95
C ILE A 675 -26.52 35.54 -12.62
N GLY A 676 -26.61 34.27 -13.03
CA GLY A 676 -25.61 33.23 -12.76
C GLY A 676 -25.77 32.56 -11.38
N SER A 677 -26.96 32.66 -10.78
CA SER A 677 -27.30 32.04 -9.50
C SER A 677 -28.12 30.76 -9.70
N GLU A 678 -28.00 29.77 -8.81
CA GLU A 678 -28.72 28.50 -8.95
C GLU A 678 -30.24 28.71 -9.18
N SER A 679 -30.77 28.04 -10.20
CA SER A 679 -32.12 28.23 -10.75
C SER A 679 -33.29 27.98 -9.77
N GLN A 680 -33.02 27.57 -8.52
CA GLN A 680 -34.02 27.31 -7.49
C GLN A 680 -34.27 28.51 -6.56
N HIS A 681 -33.85 29.73 -6.90
CA HIS A 681 -33.85 30.86 -5.96
C HIS A 681 -34.94 31.91 -6.14
N VAL A 682 -35.70 31.97 -7.24
CA VAL A 682 -36.63 33.10 -7.50
C VAL A 682 -37.59 33.40 -6.35
N LEU A 683 -38.33 32.39 -5.87
CA LEU A 683 -39.24 32.57 -4.73
C LEU A 683 -38.47 32.88 -3.42
N ARG A 684 -37.29 32.31 -3.22
CA ARG A 684 -36.45 32.58 -2.04
C ARG A 684 -35.85 33.99 -2.06
N THR A 685 -35.49 34.50 -3.23
CA THR A 685 -35.03 35.88 -3.43
C THR A 685 -36.15 36.85 -3.10
N ALA A 686 -37.36 36.64 -3.63
CA ALA A 686 -38.51 37.47 -3.29
C ALA A 686 -38.83 37.41 -1.78
N ILE A 687 -38.77 36.21 -1.17
CA ILE A 687 -38.93 36.06 0.28
C ILE A 687 -37.85 36.82 1.04
N GLY A 688 -36.58 36.70 0.64
CA GLY A 688 -35.46 37.38 1.26
C GLY A 688 -35.58 38.90 1.18
N GLN A 689 -35.98 39.44 0.02
CA GLN A 689 -36.26 40.86 -0.16
C GLN A 689 -37.39 41.33 0.78
N ILE A 690 -38.51 40.61 0.82
CA ILE A 690 -39.63 40.95 1.71
C ILE A 690 -39.21 40.91 3.19
N VAL A 691 -38.49 39.86 3.61
CA VAL A 691 -38.04 39.72 5.01
C VAL A 691 -37.00 40.80 5.34
N GLY A 692 -36.13 41.15 4.40
CA GLY A 692 -35.18 42.27 4.51
C GLY A 692 -35.89 43.62 4.70
N ASP A 693 -36.89 43.90 3.88
CA ASP A 693 -37.66 45.15 3.93
C ASP A 693 -38.49 45.27 5.22
N TYR A 694 -39.01 44.15 5.71
CA TYR A 694 -39.81 44.10 6.94
C TYR A 694 -38.97 43.98 8.22
N GLY A 695 -37.69 43.62 8.11
CA GLY A 695 -36.80 43.25 9.22
C GLY A 695 -37.14 41.91 9.87
N ALA A 696 -38.34 41.78 10.45
CA ALA A 696 -38.85 40.53 10.99
C ALA A 696 -40.28 40.26 10.50
N ALA A 697 -40.52 39.07 9.96
CA ALA A 697 -41.79 38.74 9.30
C ALA A 697 -42.27 37.31 9.56
N TYR A 698 -43.59 37.16 9.74
CA TYR A 698 -44.25 35.87 9.82
C TYR A 698 -44.57 35.31 8.42
N PRO A 699 -44.68 33.97 8.24
CA PRO A 699 -45.01 33.36 6.95
C PRO A 699 -46.26 33.93 6.28
N ARG A 700 -47.29 34.27 7.07
CA ARG A 700 -48.54 34.87 6.57
C ARG A 700 -48.35 36.27 5.98
N GLU A 701 -47.41 37.04 6.53
CA GLU A 701 -47.10 38.40 6.09
C GLU A 701 -46.27 38.33 4.82
N VAL A 702 -45.22 37.50 4.82
CA VAL A 702 -44.43 37.18 3.62
C VAL A 702 -45.31 36.76 2.45
N ARG A 703 -46.29 35.88 2.69
CA ARG A 703 -47.26 35.48 1.66
C ARG A 703 -48.12 36.63 1.16
N SER A 704 -48.58 37.50 2.06
CA SER A 704 -49.41 38.65 1.69
C SER A 704 -48.64 39.59 0.77
N GLU A 705 -47.38 39.84 1.09
CA GLU A 705 -46.49 40.70 0.29
C GLU A 705 -46.08 40.03 -1.02
N LEU A 706 -45.79 38.73 -1.03
CA LEU A 706 -45.54 38.00 -2.28
C LEU A 706 -46.71 38.14 -3.27
N ARG A 707 -47.95 38.09 -2.77
CA ARG A 707 -49.14 38.32 -3.61
C ARG A 707 -49.26 39.76 -4.06
N SER A 708 -49.03 40.72 -3.16
CA SER A 708 -49.27 42.14 -3.43
C SER A 708 -48.18 42.78 -4.28
N GLN A 709 -46.91 42.42 -4.06
CA GLN A 709 -45.75 43.05 -4.70
C GLN A 709 -45.28 42.28 -5.93
N TYR A 710 -45.39 40.94 -5.91
CA TYR A 710 -44.83 40.06 -6.93
C TYR A 710 -45.88 39.23 -7.66
N GLY A 711 -47.19 39.48 -7.44
CA GLY A 711 -48.26 38.74 -8.11
C GLY A 711 -48.29 37.22 -7.83
N TYR A 712 -47.65 36.75 -6.76
CA TYR A 712 -47.44 35.31 -6.51
C TYR A 712 -48.74 34.51 -6.33
N GLY A 713 -49.04 33.60 -7.26
CA GLY A 713 -50.24 32.75 -7.25
C GLY A 713 -50.09 31.38 -6.58
N GLY A 714 -48.93 31.05 -6.01
CA GLY A 714 -48.62 29.70 -5.52
C GLY A 714 -49.22 29.31 -4.16
N SER A 715 -48.96 28.07 -3.73
CA SER A 715 -49.52 27.50 -2.50
C SER A 715 -48.77 27.98 -1.23
N ASP A 716 -49.46 27.90 -0.09
CA ASP A 716 -48.90 28.21 1.24
C ASP A 716 -47.73 27.29 1.59
N SER A 717 -47.82 26.01 1.21
CA SER A 717 -46.78 25.01 1.46
C SER A 717 -45.47 25.35 0.75
N ALA A 718 -45.53 25.94 -0.45
CA ALA A 718 -44.33 26.36 -1.18
C ALA A 718 -43.64 27.56 -0.52
N VAL A 719 -44.41 28.51 0.03
CA VAL A 719 -43.87 29.64 0.80
C VAL A 719 -43.24 29.13 2.10
N PHE A 720 -43.95 28.30 2.86
CA PHE A 720 -43.44 27.74 4.11
C PHE A 720 -42.18 26.89 3.88
N GLY A 721 -42.20 25.99 2.90
CA GLY A 721 -41.03 25.17 2.55
C GLY A 721 -39.83 26.03 2.11
N SER A 722 -40.06 27.13 1.40
CA SER A 722 -38.99 28.05 0.99
C SER A 722 -38.42 28.85 2.15
N LEU A 723 -39.26 29.28 3.11
CA LEU A 723 -38.82 29.94 4.35
C LEU A 723 -37.97 29.00 5.21
N THR A 724 -38.45 27.78 5.46
CA THR A 724 -37.72 26.77 6.24
C THR A 724 -36.38 26.46 5.59
N ARG A 725 -36.35 26.20 4.27
CA ARG A 725 -35.11 25.91 3.55
C ARG A 725 -34.14 27.10 3.56
N SER A 726 -34.65 28.32 3.40
CA SER A 726 -33.80 29.53 3.49
C SER A 726 -33.19 29.70 4.89
N ALA A 727 -33.88 29.23 5.93
CA ALA A 727 -33.34 29.21 7.29
C ALA A 727 -32.30 28.10 7.49
N GLU A 728 -32.55 26.89 6.98
CA GLU A 728 -31.60 25.78 7.00
C GLU A 728 -30.30 26.10 6.25
N GLU A 729 -30.39 26.87 5.16
CA GLU A 729 -29.25 27.34 4.38
C GLU A 729 -28.55 28.57 4.99
N GLY A 730 -29.04 29.08 6.13
CA GLY A 730 -28.48 30.25 6.81
C GLY A 730 -28.63 31.56 6.03
N ARG A 731 -29.65 31.68 5.17
CA ARG A 731 -29.99 32.95 4.51
C ARG A 731 -30.97 33.78 5.33
N LEU A 732 -31.75 33.09 6.16
CA LEU A 732 -32.65 33.66 7.15
C LEU A 732 -32.36 32.99 8.49
N LEU A 733 -32.72 33.65 9.59
CA LEU A 733 -32.80 33.00 10.90
C LEU A 733 -34.27 32.76 11.24
N ARG A 734 -34.60 31.53 11.60
CA ARG A 734 -35.90 31.15 12.12
C ARG A 734 -35.90 31.28 13.65
N LEU A 735 -36.55 32.32 14.15
CA LEU A 735 -36.82 32.52 15.57
C LEU A 735 -38.01 31.65 16.03
N PRO A 736 -38.19 31.47 17.36
CA PRO A 736 -39.36 30.79 17.92
C PRO A 736 -40.70 31.30 17.37
N ASP A 737 -41.73 30.46 17.41
CA ASP A 737 -43.07 30.72 16.85
C ASP A 737 -43.05 31.01 15.33
N SER A 738 -42.01 30.54 14.63
CA SER A 738 -41.82 30.68 13.17
C SER A 738 -41.78 32.12 12.68
N LEU A 739 -41.15 33.02 13.44
CA LEU A 739 -40.79 34.36 12.98
C LEU A 739 -39.43 34.31 12.25
N TYR A 740 -39.31 34.98 11.11
CA TYR A 740 -38.07 34.95 10.32
C TYR A 740 -37.43 36.33 10.25
N VAL A 741 -36.10 36.37 10.30
CA VAL A 741 -35.28 37.58 10.11
C VAL A 741 -34.17 37.31 9.08
N PRO A 742 -33.64 38.33 8.38
CA PRO A 742 -32.48 38.17 7.50
C PRO A 742 -31.26 37.69 8.28
N GLU A 743 -30.42 36.87 7.64
CA GLU A 743 -29.08 36.61 8.15
C GLU A 743 -28.20 37.86 7.99
N GLY A 744 -27.29 38.07 8.93
CA GLY A 744 -26.30 39.15 8.89
C GLY A 744 -25.33 39.05 10.06
N SER A 745 -24.60 40.13 10.31
CA SER A 745 -23.90 40.28 11.59
C SER A 745 -24.90 40.36 12.74
N ASP A 746 -24.49 39.97 13.95
CA ASP A 746 -25.36 40.04 15.13
C ASP A 746 -25.95 41.44 15.32
N ALA A 747 -25.19 42.50 15.01
CA ALA A 747 -25.68 43.88 15.06
C ALA A 747 -26.83 44.15 14.07
N GLU A 748 -26.71 43.70 12.82
CA GLU A 748 -27.75 43.83 11.79
C GLU A 748 -28.99 43.00 12.14
N ILE A 749 -28.79 41.78 12.64
CA ILE A 749 -29.88 40.91 13.08
C ILE A 749 -30.65 41.57 14.25
N LEU A 750 -29.93 42.11 15.23
CA LEU A 750 -30.54 42.81 16.37
C LEU A 750 -31.30 44.07 15.92
N GLU A 751 -30.79 44.79 14.92
CA GLU A 751 -31.48 45.92 14.30
C GLU A 751 -32.78 45.46 13.60
N HIS A 752 -32.73 44.39 12.81
CA HIS A 752 -33.92 43.81 12.17
C HIS A 752 -34.96 43.33 13.20
N MET A 753 -34.53 42.71 14.30
CA MET A 753 -35.39 42.29 15.40
C MET A 753 -36.09 43.49 16.07
N SER A 754 -35.43 44.63 16.17
CA SER A 754 -35.98 45.84 16.82
C SER A 754 -37.22 46.40 16.11
N SER A 755 -37.38 46.12 14.81
CA SER A 755 -38.58 46.47 14.04
C SER A 755 -39.85 45.79 14.56
N ARG A 756 -39.72 44.70 15.34
CA ARG A 756 -40.82 43.89 15.90
C ARG A 756 -40.65 43.63 17.40
N ASP A 757 -40.21 44.64 18.15
CA ASP A 757 -39.93 44.52 19.59
C ASP A 757 -41.01 43.77 20.39
N ARG A 758 -42.29 44.11 20.15
CA ARG A 758 -43.42 43.51 20.87
C ARG A 758 -43.57 42.01 20.60
N GLU A 759 -43.26 41.55 19.40
CA GLU A 759 -43.28 40.15 19.00
C GLU A 759 -42.06 39.42 19.55
N ILE A 760 -40.88 40.02 19.44
CA ILE A 760 -39.63 39.47 19.97
C ILE A 760 -39.73 39.25 21.49
N VAL A 761 -40.28 40.19 22.25
CA VAL A 761 -40.50 40.05 23.71
C VAL A 761 -41.44 38.88 24.05
N LYS A 762 -42.37 38.51 23.16
CA LYS A 762 -43.26 37.36 23.39
C LYS A 762 -42.55 36.02 23.19
N LEU A 763 -41.48 35.96 22.40
CA LEU A 763 -40.77 34.71 22.10
C LEU A 763 -40.18 34.06 23.36
N ALA A 764 -39.82 34.84 24.38
CA ALA A 764 -39.44 34.34 25.72
C ALA A 764 -40.55 33.58 26.48
N ARG A 765 -41.74 33.43 25.88
CA ARG A 765 -42.86 32.62 26.38
C ARG A 765 -43.18 31.45 25.46
N SER A 766 -42.48 31.31 24.35
CA SER A 766 -42.69 30.22 23.41
C SER A 766 -42.30 28.91 24.08
N SER A 767 -43.08 27.87 23.83
CA SER A 767 -42.72 26.51 24.22
C SER A 767 -41.59 25.94 23.37
N GLU A 768 -41.21 26.60 22.26
CA GLU A 768 -40.13 26.18 21.36
C GLU A 768 -38.73 26.59 21.87
N LEU A 769 -38.63 27.34 22.98
CA LEU A 769 -37.35 27.83 23.50
C LEU A 769 -36.37 26.71 23.85
N ASP A 770 -36.87 25.63 24.45
CA ASP A 770 -36.05 24.49 24.87
C ASP A 770 -35.45 23.73 23.68
N GLU A 771 -36.05 23.88 22.48
CA GLU A 771 -35.62 23.26 21.23
C GLU A 771 -34.87 24.25 20.31
N THR A 772 -34.70 25.50 20.75
CA THR A 772 -34.12 26.57 19.94
C THR A 772 -32.57 26.48 19.93
N PRO A 773 -31.91 26.57 18.76
CA PRO A 773 -30.46 26.55 18.67
C PRO A 773 -29.78 27.60 19.56
N GLU A 774 -28.63 27.24 20.16
CA GLU A 774 -27.92 28.07 21.15
C GLU A 774 -27.58 29.48 20.61
N ARG A 775 -27.15 29.57 19.34
CA ARG A 775 -26.90 30.86 18.67
C ARG A 775 -28.10 31.80 18.69
N ILE A 776 -29.30 31.25 18.52
CA ILE A 776 -30.54 32.04 18.52
C ILE A 776 -30.90 32.45 19.95
N LEU A 777 -30.66 31.57 20.94
CA LEU A 777 -30.78 31.93 22.35
C LEU A 777 -29.80 33.04 22.74
N ASP A 778 -28.56 33.02 22.24
CA ASP A 778 -27.56 34.07 22.43
C ASP A 778 -28.03 35.41 21.84
N LEU A 779 -28.56 35.40 20.61
CA LEU A 779 -29.10 36.60 19.96
C LEU A 779 -30.32 37.16 20.72
N LEU A 780 -31.23 36.29 21.17
CA LEU A 780 -32.38 36.70 21.99
C LEU A 780 -31.93 37.25 23.34
N GLU A 781 -30.95 36.63 24.00
CA GLU A 781 -30.38 37.12 25.25
C GLU A 781 -29.74 38.50 25.07
N ALA A 782 -28.92 38.67 24.03
CA ALA A 782 -28.28 39.93 23.68
C ALA A 782 -29.31 41.02 23.36
N TYR A 783 -30.36 40.68 22.60
CA TYR A 783 -31.47 41.58 22.31
C TYR A 783 -32.15 42.06 23.59
N TYR A 784 -32.53 41.13 24.47
CA TYR A 784 -33.21 41.44 25.72
C TYR A 784 -32.32 42.23 26.68
N GLU A 785 -31.02 41.96 26.70
CA GLU A 785 -30.06 42.74 27.47
C GLU A 785 -29.93 44.18 26.95
N GLN A 786 -29.78 44.36 25.63
CA GLN A 786 -29.67 45.67 24.99
C GLN A 786 -30.92 46.55 25.20
N HIS A 787 -32.10 45.94 25.23
CA HIS A 787 -33.38 46.65 25.34
C HIS A 787 -33.97 46.65 26.77
N GLY A 788 -33.28 46.05 27.75
CA GLY A 788 -33.65 46.09 29.17
C GLY A 788 -34.77 45.14 29.59
N HIS A 789 -35.02 44.05 28.84
CA HIS A 789 -36.00 43.01 29.14
C HIS A 789 -35.43 41.93 30.06
N VAL A 790 -35.14 42.31 31.31
CA VAL A 790 -34.44 41.45 32.29
C VAL A 790 -35.16 40.13 32.55
N ALA A 791 -36.50 40.15 32.66
CA ALA A 791 -37.28 38.94 32.97
C ALA A 791 -37.25 37.92 31.83
N GLU A 792 -37.32 38.40 30.59
CA GLU A 792 -37.23 37.58 29.38
C GLU A 792 -35.80 37.03 29.20
N ARG A 793 -34.76 37.85 29.42
CA ARG A 793 -33.35 37.41 29.40
C ARG A 793 -33.10 36.28 30.40
N ASP A 794 -33.58 36.44 31.64
CA ASP A 794 -33.37 35.45 32.69
C ASP A 794 -34.11 34.13 32.36
N ARG A 795 -35.20 34.17 31.59
CA ARG A 795 -35.87 32.95 31.07
C ARG A 795 -35.07 32.25 29.99
N ILE A 796 -34.45 32.99 29.07
CA ILE A 796 -33.55 32.41 28.06
C ILE A 796 -32.39 31.66 28.76
N ARG A 797 -31.82 32.25 29.81
CA ARG A 797 -30.77 31.60 30.63
C ARG A 797 -31.24 30.36 31.39
N LEU A 798 -32.53 30.25 31.68
CA LEU A 798 -33.14 29.09 32.35
C LEU A 798 -33.48 27.96 31.38
N ALA A 799 -33.70 28.27 30.10
CA ALA A 799 -33.97 27.30 29.06
C ALA A 799 -32.70 26.61 28.54
N ARG A 800 -31.53 27.27 28.65
CA ARG A 800 -30.21 26.63 28.55
C ARG A 800 -29.95 25.74 29.76
#